data_AF-A0A1A7Q1S7-F1
#
_entry.id   AF-A0A1A7Q1S7-F1
#
_cell.length_a   1.000
_cell.length_b   1.000
_cell.length_c   1.000
_cell.angle_alpha   90.00
_cell.angle_beta   90.00
_cell.angle_gamma   90.00
#
_symmetry.space_group_name_H-M   'P 1'
#
loop_
_entity.id
_entity.type
_entity.pdbx_description
1 polymer ?
#
loop_
_entity_poly.entity_id
_entity_poly.type
_entity_poly.pdbx_seq_one_letter_code
_entity_poly.pdbx_strand_id
1 'polypeptide(L)'
;MKFKLSLLTLLLFSISASVSAADDYAVHQAGSALSDKVYYQIGGGSAVMTPPSRKRPHELAMGIGWKANLMCGNFDIKTTVKNQLNGITDGFKDLMGNIIQSATGAVASMPAMIIQRANPQLYDLLTNGVLQGRLDFAAAKTSCEALANKAADYMADAGWGVMAKQQNYQEIASQEQDAVKAKKKSEEDGGKKGINWIGGEKRGGEGQKLIDVIGDVVEAGHNILNNKPVLNKNAVTNNECTGQMCRTFAKPEDIRQFTTRVIGDKGLATCNSCGQQKATAGAGLSPIIEEEHIQVLKDLESVLNTQEPTAEQLQAVSSPMIPVTRGLIEALKEDLDAVVLSHRLASEIALSRVLDKALLARRAILAGMREPNVAVNEKAQTELEKALTMLDREINQVRMEMELQHSLTNNTTLVVMNKRIQEQQTSLDSNAQDKQRVLEGKKEEIDNSNEGNFYIRPDDPIDLNVPQGSGSTGIWNGISSGGSSTSNSNSGASALSKLSDGAYADGRATVYKNADGTLTRREGGSLAWRNNNPGNIKCGDFSRSMGAIGCGPSGFAVFADETAGEKAIHALLKTNSYNNLSIAKAMERYAPPKENNTELYINQITKATGLDRNTPMNALSDAQREQFVKAIRKHEGWIVGKES
;
A
#
# COMPACT_ATOMS: atom_id res chain seq x y z
N MET A 1 50.24 -32.25 -48.61
CA MET A 1 49.45 -33.42 -49.09
C MET A 1 48.05 -33.27 -48.52
N LYS A 2 47.06 -32.73 -49.24
CA LYS A 2 46.22 -33.34 -50.31
C LYS A 2 45.53 -34.65 -49.87
N PHE A 3 44.20 -34.58 -49.67
CA PHE A 3 43.11 -35.42 -50.25
C PHE A 3 41.81 -35.07 -49.48
N LYS A 4 40.89 -34.21 -49.98
CA LYS A 4 39.78 -34.42 -50.92
C LYS A 4 38.90 -35.66 -50.66
N LEU A 5 37.64 -35.43 -50.24
CA LEU A 5 36.40 -36.12 -50.71
C LEU A 5 35.19 -35.32 -50.16
N SER A 6 34.54 -34.45 -50.95
CA SER A 6 33.42 -34.68 -51.88
C SER A 6 32.08 -35.00 -51.21
N LEU A 7 31.25 -33.95 -51.11
CA LEU A 7 29.83 -33.86 -51.51
C LEU A 7 29.22 -35.16 -52.10
N LEU A 8 28.21 -35.75 -51.43
CA LEU A 8 26.90 -36.09 -52.01
C LEU A 8 25.93 -36.67 -50.94
N THR A 9 24.80 -35.99 -50.76
CA THR A 9 23.46 -36.56 -50.48
C THR A 9 23.26 -37.54 -49.31
N LEU A 10 22.68 -37.03 -48.21
CA LEU A 10 21.37 -37.54 -47.77
C LEU A 10 20.61 -36.41 -47.05
N LEU A 11 19.62 -35.87 -47.76
CA LEU A 11 18.53 -35.09 -47.17
C LEU A 11 17.77 -36.02 -46.19
N LEU A 12 18.09 -35.94 -44.91
CA LEU A 12 17.18 -36.31 -43.84
C LEU A 12 16.75 -35.01 -43.19
N PHE A 13 15.64 -34.48 -43.69
CA PHE A 13 14.83 -33.48 -43.00
C PHE A 13 14.30 -34.16 -41.74
N SER A 14 15.13 -34.23 -40.69
CA SER A 14 14.65 -34.45 -39.33
C SER A 14 13.89 -33.19 -38.94
N ILE A 15 12.60 -33.18 -39.27
CA ILE A 15 11.59 -32.35 -38.62
C ILE A 15 11.66 -32.73 -37.15
N SER A 16 12.55 -32.07 -36.43
CA SER A 16 12.46 -31.98 -34.99
C SER A 16 11.24 -31.10 -34.77
N ALA A 17 10.07 -31.73 -34.67
CA ALA A 17 8.94 -31.11 -34.05
C ALA A 17 9.37 -30.83 -32.61
N SER A 18 9.97 -29.66 -32.41
CA SER A 18 10.09 -29.05 -31.10
C SER A 18 8.66 -28.90 -30.62
N VAL A 19 8.21 -29.86 -29.82
CA VAL A 19 7.01 -29.69 -29.02
C VAL A 19 7.35 -28.54 -28.06
N SER A 20 6.99 -27.33 -28.46
CA SER A 20 6.89 -26.19 -27.57
C SER A 20 5.76 -26.50 -26.60
N ALA A 21 6.05 -27.28 -25.56
CA ALA A 21 5.21 -27.40 -24.39
C ALA A 21 5.36 -26.10 -23.57
N ALA A 22 4.80 -25.02 -24.11
CA ALA A 22 4.78 -23.72 -23.47
C ALA A 22 3.48 -23.01 -23.86
N ASP A 23 2.33 -23.56 -23.42
CA ASP A 23 1.15 -22.78 -23.04
C ASP A 23 0.01 -23.60 -22.38
N ASP A 24 0.07 -24.93 -22.37
CA ASP A 24 -1.00 -25.80 -21.83
C ASP A 24 -1.02 -26.02 -20.30
N TYR A 25 -0.64 -25.02 -19.51
CA TYR A 25 -0.93 -25.00 -18.05
C TYR A 25 -1.90 -23.88 -17.66
N ALA A 26 -2.69 -23.41 -18.62
CA ALA A 26 -3.87 -22.63 -18.34
C ALA A 26 -5.03 -23.61 -18.09
N VAL A 27 -5.46 -23.74 -16.82
CA VAL A 27 -6.79 -24.27 -16.48
C VAL A 27 -7.84 -23.22 -16.91
N HIS A 28 -7.89 -22.94 -18.21
CA HIS A 28 -8.85 -22.07 -18.89
C HIS A 28 -9.58 -22.83 -20.00
N GLN A 29 -9.50 -24.16 -20.02
CA GLN A 29 -10.45 -24.97 -20.79
C GLN A 29 -11.80 -25.02 -20.06
N ALA A 30 -12.53 -23.91 -20.14
CA ALA A 30 -13.99 -23.94 -20.03
C ALA A 30 -14.51 -24.57 -21.33
N GLY A 31 -14.44 -25.91 -21.41
CA GLY A 31 -14.82 -26.64 -22.60
C GLY A 31 -14.64 -28.14 -22.46
N SER A 32 -15.75 -28.82 -22.14
CA SER A 32 -16.07 -30.23 -22.42
C SER A 32 -15.75 -31.37 -21.44
N ALA A 33 -14.99 -31.21 -20.35
CA ALA A 33 -14.72 -32.33 -19.43
C ALA A 33 -15.36 -32.23 -18.03
N LEU A 34 -15.71 -31.03 -17.56
CA LEU A 34 -16.22 -30.80 -16.20
C LEU A 34 -17.50 -29.95 -16.24
N SER A 35 -18.51 -30.36 -15.48
CA SER A 35 -19.70 -29.54 -15.26
C SER A 35 -19.33 -28.26 -14.53
N ASP A 36 -19.86 -27.11 -14.96
CA ASP A 36 -19.64 -25.79 -14.34
C ASP A 36 -19.93 -25.80 -12.83
N LYS A 37 -20.90 -26.60 -12.38
CA LYS A 37 -21.16 -26.79 -10.94
C LYS A 37 -19.95 -27.35 -10.20
N VAL A 38 -19.37 -28.44 -10.73
CA VAL A 38 -18.19 -29.08 -10.14
C VAL A 38 -17.01 -28.13 -10.21
N TYR A 39 -16.87 -27.41 -11.33
CA TYR A 39 -15.82 -26.42 -11.54
C TYR A 39 -15.83 -25.31 -10.47
N TYR A 40 -16.99 -24.74 -10.15
CA TYR A 40 -17.10 -23.72 -9.10
C TYR A 40 -17.07 -24.32 -7.68
N GLN A 41 -17.53 -25.57 -7.48
CA GLN A 41 -17.47 -26.25 -6.17
C GLN A 41 -16.03 -26.55 -5.71
N ILE A 42 -15.12 -26.77 -6.65
CA ILE A 42 -13.68 -26.96 -6.35
C ILE A 42 -12.91 -25.63 -6.28
N GLY A 43 -13.61 -24.50 -6.32
CA GLY A 43 -13.05 -23.15 -6.16
C GLY A 43 -12.82 -22.38 -7.47
N GLY A 44 -13.04 -22.99 -8.64
CA GLY A 44 -12.80 -22.35 -9.94
C GLY A 44 -11.32 -22.05 -10.23
N GLY A 45 -10.94 -22.05 -11.51
CA GLY A 45 -9.61 -21.63 -11.94
C GLY A 45 -8.44 -22.47 -11.39
N SER A 46 -7.24 -21.90 -11.37
CA SER A 46 -6.04 -22.55 -10.84
C SER A 46 -5.88 -22.27 -9.34
N ALA A 47 -5.72 -23.33 -8.54
CA ALA A 47 -5.40 -23.23 -7.10
C ALA A 47 -4.05 -22.56 -6.81
N VAL A 48 -3.18 -22.47 -7.83
CA VAL A 48 -1.87 -21.82 -7.75
C VAL A 48 -1.94 -20.48 -8.48
N MET A 49 -1.63 -19.40 -7.75
CA MET A 49 -1.49 -18.07 -8.37
C MET A 49 -0.40 -18.09 -9.44
N THR A 50 -0.70 -17.54 -10.61
CA THR A 50 0.28 -17.37 -11.68
C THR A 50 1.49 -16.57 -11.15
N PRO A 51 2.73 -17.04 -11.35
CA PRO A 51 3.90 -16.31 -10.90
C PRO A 51 3.99 -14.95 -11.60
N PRO A 52 4.59 -13.92 -10.97
CA PRO A 52 4.78 -12.60 -11.58
C PRO A 52 5.51 -12.68 -12.93
N SER A 53 6.46 -13.60 -13.03
CA SER A 53 7.21 -13.92 -14.23
C SER A 53 7.61 -15.38 -14.21
N ARG A 54 7.62 -16.02 -15.37
CA ARG A 54 8.12 -17.39 -15.55
C ARG A 54 9.62 -17.41 -15.87
N LYS A 55 10.22 -16.25 -16.15
CA LYS A 55 11.66 -16.10 -16.38
C LYS A 55 12.37 -15.83 -15.06
N ARG A 56 13.59 -16.39 -14.91
CA ARG A 56 14.47 -16.02 -13.80
C ARG A 56 14.99 -14.60 -14.05
N PRO A 57 14.87 -13.69 -13.07
CA PRO A 57 15.52 -12.38 -13.16
C PRO A 57 17.03 -12.55 -13.32
N HIS A 58 17.65 -11.69 -14.15
CA HIS A 58 19.12 -11.70 -14.29
C HIS A 58 19.78 -11.14 -13.03
N GLU A 59 21.00 -11.60 -12.76
CA GLU A 59 21.80 -11.07 -11.66
C GLU A 59 22.12 -9.58 -11.92
N LEU A 60 21.73 -8.72 -10.97
CA LEU A 60 22.10 -7.31 -10.98
C LEU A 60 23.51 -7.19 -10.39
N ALA A 61 24.53 -7.45 -11.20
CA ALA A 61 25.91 -7.30 -10.78
C ALA A 61 26.35 -5.83 -10.88
N MET A 62 26.69 -5.21 -9.76
CA MET A 62 27.61 -4.06 -9.76
C MET A 62 29.04 -4.61 -9.71
N GLY A 63 29.91 -4.11 -10.58
CA GLY A 63 31.28 -4.62 -10.74
C GLY A 63 32.13 -4.64 -9.45
N ILE A 64 33.34 -5.20 -9.57
CA ILE A 64 34.32 -5.39 -8.49
C ILE A 64 34.63 -4.04 -7.80
N GLY A 65 33.90 -3.74 -6.72
CA GLY A 65 33.97 -2.46 -6.00
C GLY A 65 32.95 -2.34 -4.85
N TRP A 66 31.97 -3.25 -4.78
CA TRP A 66 30.81 -3.21 -3.89
C TRP A 66 31.12 -3.20 -2.37
N LYS A 67 32.33 -3.59 -1.95
CA LYS A 67 32.78 -3.46 -0.54
C LYS A 67 33.93 -2.46 -0.32
N ALA A 68 34.49 -1.88 -1.38
CA ALA A 68 35.71 -1.08 -1.27
C ALA A 68 35.43 0.43 -1.11
N ASN A 69 34.27 0.92 -1.58
CA ASN A 69 33.96 2.35 -1.61
C ASN A 69 33.25 2.90 -0.36
N LEU A 70 32.97 2.08 0.65
CA LEU A 70 32.35 2.56 1.90
C LEU A 70 33.37 3.07 2.94
N MET A 71 34.67 2.95 2.67
CA MET A 71 35.73 3.47 3.53
C MET A 71 36.19 4.83 3.00
N CYS A 72 36.09 5.86 3.86
CA CYS A 72 36.61 7.21 3.62
C CYS A 72 37.97 7.17 2.92
N GLY A 73 38.06 7.78 1.74
CA GLY A 73 39.11 7.57 0.73
C GLY A 73 40.56 7.82 1.17
N ASN A 74 41.47 7.54 0.24
CA ASN A 74 42.92 7.48 0.43
C ASN A 74 43.58 8.88 0.52
N PHE A 75 43.34 9.61 1.60
CA PHE A 75 43.93 10.95 1.82
C PHE A 75 45.45 10.91 1.99
N ASP A 76 46.16 11.86 1.37
CA ASP A 76 47.60 12.02 1.52
C ASP A 76 47.95 13.11 2.55
N ILE A 77 48.48 12.66 3.69
CA ILE A 77 48.92 13.54 4.78
C ILE A 77 50.04 14.50 4.34
N LYS A 78 50.90 14.10 3.38
CA LYS A 78 51.98 14.96 2.87
C LYS A 78 51.41 16.10 2.03
N THR A 79 50.41 15.83 1.21
CA THR A 79 49.73 16.85 0.38
C THR A 79 48.92 17.81 1.26
N THR A 80 48.21 17.28 2.26
CA THR A 80 47.44 18.08 3.22
C THR A 80 48.34 19.02 4.02
N VAL A 81 49.44 18.50 4.59
CA VAL A 81 50.41 19.31 5.35
C VAL A 81 51.11 20.32 4.44
N LYS A 82 51.48 19.95 3.21
CA LYS A 82 52.13 20.87 2.24
C LYS A 82 51.21 22.05 1.88
N ASN A 83 49.93 21.80 1.63
CA ASN A 83 48.98 22.86 1.26
C ASN A 83 48.61 23.76 2.44
N GLN A 84 48.49 23.20 3.64
CA GLN A 84 48.25 23.99 4.85
C GLN A 84 49.45 24.90 5.16
N LEU A 85 50.67 24.38 4.99
CA LEU A 85 51.89 25.18 5.10
C LEU A 85 51.99 26.24 3.99
N ASN A 86 51.56 25.95 2.76
CA ASN A 86 51.53 26.93 1.67
C ASN A 86 50.50 28.06 1.91
N GLY A 87 49.31 27.78 2.45
CA GLY A 87 48.34 28.81 2.82
C GLY A 87 48.82 29.70 3.97
N ILE A 88 49.62 29.13 4.88
CA ILE A 88 50.37 29.87 5.90
C ILE A 88 51.54 30.66 5.29
N THR A 89 52.12 30.17 4.18
CA THR A 89 53.23 30.83 3.47
C THR A 89 52.78 32.09 2.71
N ASP A 90 51.52 32.19 2.27
CA ASP A 90 51.00 33.44 1.71
C ASP A 90 50.74 34.49 2.80
N GLY A 91 50.34 34.07 4.01
CA GLY A 91 50.40 34.92 5.21
C GLY A 91 51.84 35.30 5.62
N PHE A 92 52.81 34.44 5.31
CA PHE A 92 54.25 34.70 5.50
C PHE A 92 54.78 35.73 4.50
N LYS A 93 54.30 35.75 3.25
CA LYS A 93 54.64 36.79 2.25
C LYS A 93 54.06 38.16 2.61
N ASP A 94 52.86 38.19 3.18
CA ASP A 94 52.23 39.43 3.66
C ASP A 94 52.93 39.98 4.92
N LEU A 95 53.43 39.08 5.79
CA LEU A 95 54.22 39.44 6.97
C LEU A 95 55.68 39.83 6.61
N MET A 96 56.25 39.24 5.56
CA MET A 96 57.62 39.51 5.06
C MET A 96 57.72 40.76 4.17
N GLY A 97 56.61 41.39 3.79
CA GLY A 97 56.59 42.64 3.03
C GLY A 97 57.21 43.84 3.77
N ASN A 98 57.39 43.76 5.10
CA ASN A 98 57.93 44.83 5.94
C ASN A 98 59.24 44.51 6.67
N ILE A 99 59.90 43.37 6.38
CA ILE A 99 61.15 42.98 7.06
C ILE A 99 62.15 42.44 6.05
N ILE A 100 62.73 43.33 5.25
CA ILE A 100 63.96 43.03 4.50
C ILE A 100 64.96 44.17 4.76
N GLN A 101 65.67 44.05 5.88
CA GLN A 101 67.04 44.56 6.05
C GLN A 101 67.58 44.08 7.40
N SER A 102 68.12 42.86 7.45
CA SER A 102 69.28 42.55 8.31
C SER A 102 69.81 41.13 8.10
N ALA A 103 71.09 41.10 7.77
CA ALA A 103 72.11 40.15 8.24
C ALA A 103 72.20 38.75 7.60
N THR A 104 73.12 38.71 6.64
CA THR A 104 74.00 37.63 6.20
C THR A 104 74.80 37.00 7.37
N GLY A 105 74.95 35.66 7.42
CA GLY A 105 76.06 35.02 8.16
C GLY A 105 75.84 33.62 8.76
N ALA A 106 76.19 32.59 7.98
CA ALA A 106 76.95 31.38 8.35
C ALA A 106 76.39 30.22 9.24
N VAL A 107 76.67 29.02 8.69
CA VAL A 107 77.00 27.70 9.30
C VAL A 107 75.90 26.63 9.45
N ALA A 108 76.26 25.47 8.88
CA ALA A 108 75.54 24.22 8.73
C ALA A 108 75.34 23.43 10.04
N SER A 109 74.32 22.57 10.00
CA SER A 109 73.88 21.58 11.02
C SER A 109 73.01 22.11 12.16
N MET A 110 71.69 22.19 11.92
CA MET A 110 70.60 21.88 12.89
C MET A 110 69.24 22.35 12.32
N PRO A 111 68.40 21.47 11.75
CA PRO A 111 67.15 21.90 11.12
C PRO A 111 66.04 22.35 12.10
N ALA A 112 66.04 21.89 13.36
CA ALA A 112 65.00 22.26 14.34
C ALA A 112 65.45 23.33 15.34
N MET A 113 66.68 23.24 15.85
CA MET A 113 67.14 24.10 16.96
C MET A 113 67.59 25.51 16.51
N ILE A 114 68.00 25.68 15.25
CA ILE A 114 68.41 27.00 14.71
C ILE A 114 67.19 27.85 14.34
N ILE A 115 66.11 27.27 13.81
CA ILE A 115 64.88 28.03 13.50
C ILE A 115 64.29 28.63 14.78
N GLN A 116 64.38 27.89 15.90
CA GLN A 116 63.91 28.34 17.22
C GLN A 116 64.67 29.58 17.75
N ARG A 117 65.94 29.77 17.35
CA ARG A 117 66.78 30.92 17.76
C ARG A 117 66.85 32.05 16.73
N ALA A 118 66.79 31.73 15.43
CA ALA A 118 66.89 32.72 14.36
C ALA A 118 65.54 33.40 14.06
N ASN A 119 64.44 32.67 14.21
CA ASN A 119 63.10 33.22 14.12
C ASN A 119 62.12 32.34 14.93
N PRO A 120 61.98 32.58 16.24
CA PRO A 120 61.10 31.80 17.10
C PRO A 120 59.65 31.76 16.61
N GLN A 121 59.19 32.79 15.88
CA GLN A 121 57.86 32.79 15.24
C GLN A 121 57.78 31.79 14.07
N LEU A 122 58.84 31.62 13.27
CA LEU A 122 58.87 30.62 12.19
C LEU A 122 58.93 29.18 12.73
N TYR A 123 59.66 28.95 13.83
CA TYR A 123 59.66 27.64 14.48
C TYR A 123 58.28 27.32 15.06
N ASP A 124 57.67 28.24 15.79
CA ASP A 124 56.31 28.09 16.31
C ASP A 124 55.31 27.85 15.17
N LEU A 125 55.43 28.57 14.05
CA LEU A 125 54.61 28.41 12.85
C LEU A 125 54.79 27.05 12.16
N LEU A 126 56.01 26.53 12.05
CA LEU A 126 56.28 25.22 11.44
C LEU A 126 55.84 24.08 12.37
N THR A 127 56.04 24.23 13.68
CA THR A 127 55.70 23.20 14.68
C THR A 127 54.18 23.17 14.93
N ASN A 128 53.55 24.34 15.09
CA ASN A 128 52.10 24.48 15.21
C ASN A 128 51.39 24.29 13.86
N GLY A 129 51.99 24.65 12.73
CA GLY A 129 51.40 24.44 11.40
C GLY A 129 51.37 22.98 10.97
N VAL A 130 52.43 22.20 11.28
CA VAL A 130 52.42 20.75 11.09
C VAL A 130 51.47 20.07 12.08
N LEU A 131 51.39 20.56 13.33
CA LEU A 131 50.42 20.08 14.31
C LEU A 131 48.98 20.35 13.87
N GLN A 132 48.70 21.58 13.41
CA GLN A 132 47.40 22.01 12.88
C GLN A 132 47.05 21.20 11.63
N GLY A 133 47.98 20.98 10.70
CA GLY A 133 47.76 20.12 9.53
C GLY A 133 47.44 18.67 9.90
N ARG A 134 48.02 18.12 10.99
CA ARG A 134 47.68 16.79 11.53
C ARG A 134 46.31 16.78 12.22
N LEU A 135 45.98 17.82 12.99
CA LEU A 135 44.68 17.97 13.64
C LEU A 135 43.56 18.17 12.62
N ASP A 136 43.80 18.95 11.58
CA ASP A 136 42.85 19.20 10.49
C ASP A 136 42.64 17.94 9.62
N PHE A 137 43.72 17.20 9.34
CA PHE A 137 43.65 15.89 8.68
C PHE A 137 42.86 14.88 9.54
N ALA A 138 43.14 14.81 10.84
CA ALA A 138 42.40 13.96 11.77
C ALA A 138 40.92 14.41 11.86
N ALA A 139 40.64 15.70 11.92
CA ALA A 139 39.29 16.25 11.93
C ALA A 139 38.54 15.98 10.63
N ALA A 140 39.20 16.01 9.47
CA ALA A 140 38.61 15.67 8.19
C ALA A 140 38.28 14.17 8.10
N LYS A 141 39.21 13.30 8.48
CA LYS A 141 38.97 11.84 8.56
C LYS A 141 37.84 11.51 9.53
N THR A 142 37.91 12.05 10.75
CA THR A 142 36.85 11.91 11.76
C THR A 142 35.54 12.50 11.27
N SER A 143 35.53 13.57 10.48
CA SER A 143 34.28 14.11 9.92
C SER A 143 33.63 13.16 8.93
N CYS A 144 34.40 12.44 8.11
CA CYS A 144 33.87 11.41 7.22
C CYS A 144 33.36 10.18 8.00
N GLU A 145 34.11 9.71 8.99
CA GLU A 145 33.70 8.62 9.88
C GLU A 145 32.48 9.00 10.75
N ALA A 146 32.44 10.24 11.25
CA ALA A 146 31.32 10.79 12.00
C ALA A 146 30.10 11.01 11.12
N LEU A 147 30.26 11.33 9.83
CA LEU A 147 29.13 11.43 8.90
C LEU A 147 28.48 10.05 8.69
N ALA A 148 29.31 9.02 8.53
CA ALA A 148 28.85 7.63 8.43
C ALA A 148 28.16 7.17 9.73
N ASN A 149 28.72 7.50 10.89
CA ASN A 149 28.16 7.11 12.18
C ASN A 149 26.91 7.93 12.56
N LYS A 150 26.85 9.23 12.25
CA LYS A 150 25.71 10.10 12.55
C LYS A 150 24.50 9.89 11.64
N ALA A 151 24.67 9.23 10.48
CA ALA A 151 23.56 8.91 9.60
C ALA A 151 22.50 8.01 10.27
N ALA A 152 22.89 7.22 11.28
CA ALA A 152 22.00 6.34 12.03
C ALA A 152 21.16 7.04 13.11
N ASP A 153 21.63 8.17 13.67
CA ASP A 153 21.04 8.80 14.86
C ASP A 153 20.00 9.90 14.56
N TYR A 154 19.91 10.39 13.32
CA TYR A 154 18.98 11.49 12.98
C TYR A 154 17.60 10.99 12.55
N MET A 155 16.61 11.27 13.38
CA MET A 155 15.19 11.05 13.09
C MET A 155 14.62 12.24 12.29
N ALA A 156 14.33 12.01 11.00
CA ALA A 156 13.69 12.90 10.00
C ALA A 156 14.62 13.77 9.10
N ASP A 157 14.27 13.82 7.80
CA ASP A 157 14.77 14.54 6.59
C ASP A 157 16.28 14.78 6.39
N ALA A 158 17.04 15.04 7.45
CA ALA A 158 18.48 15.24 7.39
C ALA A 158 19.25 13.98 6.93
N GLY A 159 18.71 12.78 7.15
CA GLY A 159 19.39 11.51 6.82
C GLY A 159 19.73 11.34 5.33
N TRP A 160 18.84 11.77 4.43
CA TRP A 160 19.07 11.69 2.99
C TRP A 160 20.10 12.71 2.51
N GLY A 161 20.11 13.89 3.10
CA GLY A 161 21.14 14.89 2.84
C GLY A 161 22.51 14.50 3.41
N VAL A 162 22.55 13.86 4.58
CA VAL A 162 23.77 13.29 5.15
C VAL A 162 24.34 12.21 4.24
N MET A 163 23.48 11.35 3.68
CA MET A 163 23.90 10.32 2.73
C MET A 163 24.44 10.90 1.41
N ALA A 164 23.77 11.91 0.84
CA ALA A 164 24.28 12.62 -0.32
C ALA A 164 25.65 13.23 -0.05
N LYS A 165 25.80 13.92 1.10
CA LYS A 165 27.09 14.45 1.54
C LYS A 165 28.15 13.35 1.65
N GLN A 166 27.82 12.18 2.18
CA GLN A 166 28.76 11.06 2.27
C GLN A 166 29.22 10.56 0.89
N GLN A 167 28.30 10.30 -0.03
CA GLN A 167 28.64 9.85 -1.38
C GLN A 167 29.43 10.91 -2.15
N ASN A 168 29.06 12.17 -2.02
CA ASN A 168 29.74 13.30 -2.65
C ASN A 168 31.13 13.51 -2.06
N TYR A 169 31.28 13.36 -0.74
CA TYR A 169 32.58 13.45 -0.05
C TYR A 169 33.54 12.37 -0.55
N GLN A 170 33.06 11.14 -0.81
CA GLN A 170 33.90 10.08 -1.40
C GLN A 170 34.38 10.44 -2.81
N GLU A 171 33.49 10.96 -3.65
CA GLU A 171 33.84 11.42 -5.00
C GLU A 171 34.88 12.56 -4.94
N ILE A 172 34.66 13.53 -4.05
CA ILE A 172 35.59 14.65 -3.81
C ILE A 172 36.94 14.14 -3.30
N ALA A 173 36.95 13.23 -2.31
CA ALA A 173 38.16 12.67 -1.73
C ALA A 173 38.98 11.82 -2.74
N SER A 174 38.34 11.29 -3.78
CA SER A 174 39.05 10.58 -4.86
C SER A 174 39.80 11.53 -5.81
N GLN A 175 39.38 12.79 -5.90
CA GLN A 175 39.94 13.81 -6.79
C GLN A 175 40.81 14.83 -6.06
N GLU A 176 40.53 15.09 -4.77
CA GLU A 176 41.22 16.04 -3.91
C GLU A 176 41.95 15.29 -2.79
N GLN A 177 43.27 15.22 -2.90
CA GLN A 177 44.14 14.51 -1.93
C GLN A 177 44.33 15.30 -0.62
N ASP A 178 44.02 16.60 -0.62
CA ASP A 178 44.05 17.47 0.55
C ASP A 178 42.76 17.31 1.35
N ALA A 179 42.87 16.74 2.55
CA ALA A 179 41.72 16.44 3.39
C ALA A 179 40.92 17.69 3.82
N VAL A 180 41.59 18.85 3.97
CA VAL A 180 40.96 20.12 4.39
C VAL A 180 40.21 20.74 3.23
N LYS A 181 40.82 20.77 2.04
CA LYS A 181 40.15 21.25 0.82
C LYS A 181 38.99 20.33 0.42
N ALA A 182 39.16 19.02 0.56
CA ALA A 182 38.11 18.04 0.32
C ALA A 182 36.92 18.26 1.27
N LYS A 183 37.21 18.50 2.55
CA LYS A 183 36.18 18.84 3.55
C LYS A 183 35.45 20.13 3.19
N LYS A 184 36.17 21.22 2.88
CA LYS A 184 35.55 22.49 2.51
C LYS A 184 34.68 22.37 1.25
N LYS A 185 35.17 21.67 0.21
CA LYS A 185 34.39 21.37 -1.00
C LYS A 185 33.12 20.57 -0.70
N SER A 186 33.19 19.61 0.23
CA SER A 186 32.00 18.84 0.62
C SER A 186 31.00 19.65 1.44
N GLU A 187 31.47 20.58 2.27
CA GLU A 187 30.61 21.50 3.02
C GLU A 187 29.91 22.50 2.07
N GLU A 188 30.60 22.98 1.04
CA GLU A 188 30.07 23.86 -0.01
C GLU A 188 29.07 23.15 -0.94
N ASP A 189 29.34 21.88 -1.29
CA ASP A 189 28.41 21.05 -2.05
C ASP A 189 27.12 20.83 -1.27
N GLY A 190 27.22 20.54 0.03
CA GLY A 190 26.04 20.48 0.90
C GLY A 190 25.01 19.41 0.53
N GLY A 191 25.35 18.44 -0.33
CA GLY A 191 24.43 17.42 -0.85
C GLY A 191 23.80 17.78 -2.20
N LYS A 192 24.22 18.86 -2.86
CA LYS A 192 23.68 19.35 -4.14
C LYS A 192 23.86 18.37 -5.29
N LYS A 193 24.86 17.50 -5.28
CA LYS A 193 24.99 16.44 -6.31
C LYS A 193 23.99 15.27 -6.16
N GLY A 194 23.20 15.21 -5.08
CA GLY A 194 22.27 14.11 -4.86
C GLY A 194 22.94 12.79 -4.50
N ILE A 195 22.17 11.70 -4.58
CA ILE A 195 22.67 10.33 -4.40
C ILE A 195 22.62 9.55 -5.72
N ASN A 196 23.44 8.51 -5.83
CA ASN A 196 23.23 7.46 -6.82
C ASN A 196 21.98 6.66 -6.42
N TRP A 197 21.00 6.61 -7.31
CA TRP A 197 19.73 5.93 -7.09
C TRP A 197 19.53 4.79 -8.10
N ILE A 198 18.29 4.40 -8.40
CA ILE A 198 17.95 3.31 -9.32
C ILE A 198 18.78 3.38 -10.61
N GLY A 199 19.43 2.28 -10.97
CA GLY A 199 20.22 2.20 -12.20
C GLY A 199 21.44 3.14 -12.24
N GLY A 200 21.82 3.72 -11.11
CA GLY A 200 22.93 4.67 -10.99
C GLY A 200 22.59 6.11 -11.34
N GLU A 201 21.33 6.45 -11.64
CA GLU A 201 20.95 7.85 -11.92
C GLU A 201 21.07 8.72 -10.67
N LYS A 202 21.56 9.96 -10.83
CA LYS A 202 21.59 10.95 -9.75
C LYS A 202 20.17 11.48 -9.46
N ARG A 203 19.80 11.48 -8.17
CA ARG A 203 18.49 11.95 -7.67
C ARG A 203 18.61 12.78 -6.39
N GLY A 204 17.63 13.66 -6.19
CA GLY A 204 17.46 14.49 -4.99
C GLY A 204 18.34 15.73 -4.90
N GLY A 205 19.33 15.86 -5.79
CA GLY A 205 20.22 17.02 -5.89
C GLY A 205 19.62 18.22 -6.64
N GLU A 206 20.43 19.27 -6.81
CA GLU A 206 20.05 20.50 -7.50
C GLU A 206 19.83 20.25 -9.00
N GLY A 207 18.66 20.65 -9.51
CA GLY A 207 18.25 20.37 -10.89
C GLY A 207 17.94 18.90 -11.19
N GLN A 208 17.90 18.04 -10.17
CA GLN A 208 17.59 16.61 -10.30
C GLN A 208 16.14 16.33 -9.90
N LYS A 209 15.60 15.21 -10.38
CA LYS A 209 14.31 14.71 -9.89
C LYS A 209 14.43 14.32 -8.42
N LEU A 210 13.34 14.50 -7.67
CA LEU A 210 13.21 14.02 -6.30
C LEU A 210 13.38 12.48 -6.26
N ILE A 211 13.79 11.99 -5.10
CA ILE A 211 13.86 10.56 -4.82
C ILE A 211 12.45 10.12 -4.38
N ASP A 212 11.71 9.48 -5.28
CA ASP A 212 10.39 8.91 -4.97
C ASP A 212 10.61 7.48 -4.46
N VAL A 213 10.73 7.31 -3.14
CA VAL A 213 11.25 6.07 -2.54
C VAL A 213 10.39 4.86 -2.94
N ILE A 214 9.07 4.98 -2.89
CA ILE A 214 8.18 3.86 -3.20
C ILE A 214 8.03 3.74 -4.71
N GLY A 215 7.74 4.86 -5.40
CA GLY A 215 7.48 4.88 -6.84
C GLY A 215 8.65 4.37 -7.67
N ASP A 216 9.86 4.88 -7.44
CA ASP A 216 11.05 4.48 -8.21
C ASP A 216 11.39 3.00 -7.98
N VAL A 217 11.26 2.52 -6.75
CA VAL A 217 11.58 1.13 -6.36
C VAL A 217 10.58 0.14 -6.96
N VAL A 218 9.29 0.49 -6.99
CA VAL A 218 8.24 -0.34 -7.58
C VAL A 218 8.43 -0.46 -9.10
N GLU A 219 8.76 0.63 -9.80
CA GLU A 219 9.09 0.57 -11.23
C GLU A 219 10.29 -0.32 -11.50
N ALA A 220 11.36 -0.16 -10.72
CA ALA A 220 12.56 -0.99 -10.82
C ALA A 220 12.21 -2.46 -10.60
N GLY A 221 11.42 -2.76 -9.57
CA GLY A 221 10.96 -4.12 -9.25
C GLY A 221 10.13 -4.76 -10.34
N HIS A 222 9.21 -4.01 -10.95
CA HIS A 222 8.44 -4.48 -12.12
C HIS A 222 9.35 -4.85 -13.28
N ASN A 223 10.33 -3.99 -13.58
CA ASN A 223 11.30 -4.24 -14.62
C ASN A 223 12.15 -5.47 -14.31
N ILE A 224 12.66 -5.62 -13.09
CA ILE A 224 13.44 -6.78 -12.64
C ILE A 224 12.64 -8.07 -12.81
N LEU A 225 11.38 -8.09 -12.37
CA LEU A 225 10.51 -9.26 -12.48
C LEU A 225 10.21 -9.61 -13.94
N ASN A 226 10.01 -8.62 -14.81
CA ASN A 226 9.78 -8.83 -16.24
C ASN A 226 11.06 -9.01 -17.06
N ASN A 227 12.22 -9.10 -16.39
CA ASN A 227 13.51 -9.24 -17.04
C ASN A 227 13.84 -8.10 -18.03
N LYS A 228 13.54 -6.88 -17.62
CA LYS A 228 13.80 -5.64 -18.35
C LYS A 228 14.87 -4.81 -17.63
N PRO A 229 15.56 -3.89 -18.33
CA PRO A 229 16.45 -2.92 -17.69
C PRO A 229 15.70 -2.14 -16.60
N VAL A 230 16.35 -1.88 -15.46
CA VAL A 230 15.70 -1.26 -14.28
C VAL A 230 15.09 0.11 -14.56
N LEU A 231 15.63 0.85 -15.54
CA LEU A 231 15.15 2.17 -15.98
C LEU A 231 14.19 2.12 -17.19
N ASN A 232 13.74 0.94 -17.60
CA ASN A 232 12.80 0.84 -18.72
C ASN A 232 11.48 1.57 -18.39
N LYS A 233 10.97 2.35 -19.34
CA LYS A 233 9.70 3.10 -19.26
C LYS A 233 8.63 2.57 -20.21
N ASN A 234 8.98 1.66 -21.11
CA ASN A 234 8.11 1.14 -22.14
C ASN A 234 7.28 -0.04 -21.62
N ALA A 235 6.13 -0.27 -22.27
CA ALA A 235 5.29 -1.43 -21.99
C ALA A 235 6.02 -2.73 -22.31
N VAL A 236 5.80 -3.77 -21.50
CA VAL A 236 6.20 -5.13 -21.84
C VAL A 236 5.27 -5.63 -22.94
N THR A 237 5.82 -5.98 -24.11
CA THR A 237 5.00 -6.43 -25.24
C THR A 237 4.43 -7.83 -24.99
N ASN A 238 3.29 -8.16 -25.62
CA ASN A 238 2.60 -9.44 -25.42
C ASN A 238 3.53 -10.66 -25.65
N ASN A 239 4.40 -10.60 -26.66
CA ASN A 239 5.34 -11.69 -26.98
C ASN A 239 6.43 -11.88 -25.92
N GLU A 240 6.72 -10.85 -25.12
CA GLU A 240 7.72 -10.89 -24.05
C GLU A 240 7.09 -11.14 -22.68
N CYS A 241 5.77 -10.95 -22.57
CA CYS A 241 5.02 -11.08 -21.35
C CYS A 241 4.79 -12.55 -20.97
N THR A 242 5.49 -13.01 -19.94
CA THR A 242 5.50 -14.44 -19.55
C THR A 242 4.85 -14.74 -18.21
N GLY A 243 4.33 -13.74 -17.50
CA GLY A 243 3.72 -13.92 -16.20
C GLY A 243 2.67 -12.86 -15.87
N GLN A 244 2.13 -12.94 -14.66
CA GLN A 244 1.00 -12.10 -14.27
C GLN A 244 1.38 -10.62 -14.15
N MET A 245 2.64 -10.30 -13.87
CA MET A 245 3.08 -8.91 -13.66
C MET A 245 2.81 -8.02 -14.87
N CYS A 246 3.23 -8.44 -16.06
CA CYS A 246 3.04 -7.69 -17.31
C CYS A 246 1.62 -7.77 -17.86
N ARG A 247 0.84 -8.81 -17.50
CA ARG A 247 -0.58 -8.93 -17.86
C ARG A 247 -1.43 -7.94 -17.08
N THR A 248 -1.11 -7.74 -15.79
CA THR A 248 -1.84 -6.82 -14.91
C THR A 248 -1.32 -5.39 -15.04
N PHE A 249 0.00 -5.21 -15.14
CA PHE A 249 0.66 -3.91 -15.30
C PHE A 249 1.54 -3.94 -16.54
N ALA A 250 1.02 -3.43 -17.66
CA ALA A 250 1.75 -3.45 -18.91
C ALA A 250 3.00 -2.56 -18.85
N LYS A 251 2.90 -1.38 -18.20
CA LYS A 251 4.00 -0.43 -18.03
C LYS A 251 4.45 -0.34 -16.56
N PRO A 252 5.74 -0.03 -16.31
CA PRO A 252 6.23 0.27 -14.96
C PRO A 252 5.50 1.45 -14.31
N GLU A 253 5.08 2.45 -15.09
CA GLU A 253 4.33 3.60 -14.57
C GLU A 253 2.94 3.18 -14.03
N ASP A 254 2.30 2.15 -14.60
CA ASP A 254 0.98 1.70 -14.17
C ASP A 254 1.02 1.16 -12.73
N ILE A 255 2.06 0.37 -12.41
CA ILE A 255 2.25 -0.18 -11.06
C ILE A 255 2.72 0.90 -10.07
N ARG A 256 3.48 1.90 -10.54
CA ARG A 256 3.84 3.09 -9.75
C ARG A 256 2.60 3.87 -9.35
N GLN A 257 1.72 4.20 -10.31
CA GLN A 257 0.48 4.92 -10.03
C GLN A 257 -0.44 4.13 -9.10
N PHE A 258 -0.60 2.82 -9.34
CA PHE A 258 -1.36 1.96 -8.45
C PHE A 258 -0.79 1.99 -7.02
N THR A 259 0.51 1.71 -6.86
CA THR A 259 1.12 1.59 -5.52
C THR A 259 1.13 2.92 -4.78
N THR A 260 1.51 4.01 -5.45
CA THR A 260 1.50 5.36 -4.85
C THR A 260 0.09 5.81 -4.48
N ARG A 261 -0.93 5.42 -5.25
CA ARG A 261 -2.33 5.68 -4.90
C ARG A 261 -2.79 4.91 -3.66
N VAL A 262 -2.34 3.67 -3.48
CA VAL A 262 -2.72 2.85 -2.31
C VAL A 262 -2.02 3.33 -1.05
N ILE A 263 -0.69 3.36 -1.03
CA ILE A 263 0.09 3.58 0.20
C ILE A 263 0.78 4.95 0.29
N GLY A 264 0.65 5.78 -0.75
CA GLY A 264 1.32 7.09 -0.82
C GLY A 264 2.78 7.01 -1.27
N ASP A 265 3.45 8.16 -1.25
CA ASP A 265 4.88 8.25 -1.50
C ASP A 265 5.49 9.52 -0.89
N LYS A 266 6.82 9.54 -0.76
CA LYS A 266 7.60 10.71 -0.37
C LYS A 266 8.62 11.00 -1.46
N GLY A 267 8.53 12.20 -2.03
CA GLY A 267 9.53 12.75 -2.95
C GLY A 267 10.56 13.52 -2.16
N LEU A 268 11.79 12.99 -2.12
CA LEU A 268 12.85 13.49 -1.24
C LEU A 268 13.94 14.28 -1.97
N ALA A 269 14.34 15.39 -1.38
CA ALA A 269 15.51 16.18 -1.78
C ALA A 269 16.66 15.99 -0.77
N THR A 270 17.91 16.13 -1.24
CA THR A 270 19.12 15.91 -0.44
C THR A 270 19.76 17.19 0.09
N CYS A 271 19.26 18.35 -0.32
CA CYS A 271 19.72 19.64 0.19
C CYS A 271 18.58 20.66 0.24
N ASN A 272 18.75 21.71 1.05
CA ASN A 272 17.71 22.72 1.27
C ASN A 272 17.40 23.54 0.01
N SER A 273 18.35 23.65 -0.94
CA SER A 273 18.17 24.33 -2.22
C SER A 273 17.78 23.39 -3.37
N CYS A 274 17.68 22.08 -3.11
CA CYS A 274 17.49 21.06 -4.14
C CYS A 274 16.02 20.87 -4.56
N GLY A 275 15.10 21.63 -3.96
CA GLY A 275 13.65 21.52 -4.18
C GLY A 275 12.90 21.24 -2.88
N GLN A 276 11.59 21.47 -2.90
CA GLN A 276 10.72 21.18 -1.76
C GLN A 276 10.39 19.69 -1.72
N GLN A 277 10.51 19.11 -0.52
CA GLN A 277 10.04 17.76 -0.23
C GLN A 277 8.55 17.65 -0.56
N LYS A 278 8.14 16.53 -1.16
CA LYS A 278 6.74 16.26 -1.49
C LYS A 278 6.27 15.04 -0.71
N ALA A 279 5.09 15.12 -0.10
CA ALA A 279 4.43 13.96 0.49
C ALA A 279 3.08 13.75 -0.20
N THR A 280 2.85 12.54 -0.69
CA THR A 280 1.59 12.11 -1.30
C THR A 280 0.96 11.09 -0.37
N ALA A 281 -0.27 11.36 0.09
CA ALA A 281 -0.99 10.44 0.96
C ALA A 281 -1.60 9.29 0.14
N GLY A 282 -1.60 8.09 0.70
CA GLY A 282 -2.30 6.94 0.14
C GLY A 282 -3.80 7.00 0.41
N ALA A 283 -4.59 6.53 -0.54
CA ALA A 283 -6.06 6.44 -0.46
C ALA A 283 -6.56 5.06 0.02
N GLY A 284 -5.68 4.06 0.10
CA GLY A 284 -6.03 2.67 0.42
C GLY A 284 -6.58 1.89 -0.79
N LEU A 285 -6.97 0.64 -0.57
CA LEU A 285 -7.51 -0.23 -1.63
C LEU A 285 -9.00 0.01 -1.92
N SER A 286 -9.79 0.47 -0.95
CA SER A 286 -11.24 0.61 -1.10
C SER A 286 -11.70 1.48 -2.29
N PRO A 287 -11.11 2.66 -2.55
CA PRO A 287 -11.50 3.46 -3.72
C PRO A 287 -11.18 2.77 -5.05
N ILE A 288 -10.11 1.98 -5.08
CA ILE A 288 -9.70 1.22 -6.26
C ILE A 288 -10.67 0.05 -6.49
N ILE A 289 -11.14 -0.58 -5.41
CA ILE A 289 -12.16 -1.65 -5.48
C ILE A 289 -13.47 -1.11 -6.04
N GLU A 290 -13.90 0.08 -5.60
CA GLU A 290 -15.12 0.72 -6.12
C GLU A 290 -15.02 1.00 -7.62
N GLU A 291 -13.90 1.56 -8.08
CA GLU A 291 -13.65 1.80 -9.50
C GLU A 291 -13.61 0.50 -10.32
N GLU A 292 -12.93 -0.53 -9.80
CA GLU A 292 -12.85 -1.83 -10.45
C GLU A 292 -14.23 -2.49 -10.51
N HIS A 293 -15.05 -2.36 -9.46
CA HIS A 293 -16.41 -2.87 -9.40
C HIS A 293 -17.30 -2.21 -10.45
N ILE A 294 -17.26 -0.88 -10.56
CA ILE A 294 -18.00 -0.14 -11.59
C ILE A 294 -17.55 -0.60 -12.99
N GLN A 295 -16.25 -0.80 -13.21
CA GLN A 295 -15.75 -1.26 -14.50
C GLN A 295 -16.24 -2.68 -14.83
N VAL A 296 -16.14 -3.61 -13.86
CA VAL A 296 -16.63 -4.99 -14.03
C VAL A 296 -18.13 -5.01 -14.29
N LEU A 297 -18.92 -4.15 -13.67
CA LEU A 297 -20.36 -4.02 -13.94
C LEU A 297 -20.62 -3.62 -15.39
N LYS A 298 -19.91 -2.62 -15.93
CA LYS A 298 -20.05 -2.21 -17.35
C LYS A 298 -19.73 -3.36 -18.29
N ASP A 299 -18.63 -4.05 -18.03
CA ASP A 299 -18.18 -5.16 -18.86
C ASP A 299 -19.15 -6.35 -18.76
N LEU A 300 -19.68 -6.62 -17.56
CA LEU A 300 -20.65 -7.68 -17.32
C LEU A 300 -22.00 -7.40 -17.96
N GLU A 301 -22.51 -6.17 -17.88
CA GLU A 301 -23.72 -5.75 -18.60
C GLU A 301 -23.57 -5.95 -20.11
N SER A 302 -22.41 -5.57 -20.67
CA SER A 302 -22.11 -5.80 -22.09
C SER A 302 -22.11 -7.29 -22.45
N VAL A 303 -21.51 -8.13 -21.60
CA VAL A 303 -21.46 -9.59 -21.80
C VAL A 303 -22.84 -10.23 -21.67
N LEU A 304 -23.65 -9.84 -20.70
CA LEU A 304 -25.01 -10.34 -20.48
C LEU A 304 -25.94 -10.02 -21.66
N ASN A 305 -25.76 -8.85 -22.28
CA ASN A 305 -26.54 -8.45 -23.45
C ASN A 305 -25.95 -8.91 -24.80
N THR A 306 -24.79 -9.58 -24.78
CA THR A 306 -24.20 -10.19 -25.99
C THR A 306 -24.70 -11.62 -26.15
N GLN A 307 -25.32 -11.94 -27.29
CA GLN A 307 -25.92 -13.26 -27.54
C GLN A 307 -24.89 -14.40 -27.40
N GLU A 308 -23.71 -14.21 -27.97
CA GLU A 308 -22.60 -15.17 -27.90
C GLU A 308 -21.29 -14.45 -27.50
N PRO A 309 -20.97 -14.37 -26.20
CA PRO A 309 -19.75 -13.73 -25.73
C PRO A 309 -18.50 -14.44 -26.26
N THR A 310 -17.50 -13.68 -26.70
CA THR A 310 -16.18 -14.22 -27.09
C THR A 310 -15.35 -14.58 -25.86
N ALA A 311 -14.29 -15.37 -26.04
CA ALA A 311 -13.37 -15.72 -24.96
C ALA A 311 -12.72 -14.47 -24.32
N GLU A 312 -12.43 -13.45 -25.11
CA GLU A 312 -11.87 -12.19 -24.66
C GLU A 312 -12.88 -11.41 -23.81
N GLN A 313 -14.15 -11.40 -24.20
CA GLN A 313 -15.22 -10.74 -23.43
C GLN A 313 -15.45 -11.44 -22.09
N LEU A 314 -15.42 -12.78 -22.06
CA LEU A 314 -15.51 -13.56 -20.82
C LEU A 314 -14.27 -13.33 -19.92
N GLN A 315 -13.08 -13.22 -20.51
CA GLN A 315 -11.87 -12.89 -19.77
C GLN A 315 -11.93 -11.47 -19.19
N ALA A 316 -12.52 -10.52 -19.92
CA ALA A 316 -12.69 -9.12 -19.48
C ALA A 316 -13.62 -8.98 -18.27
N VAL A 317 -14.43 -9.99 -17.95
CA VAL A 317 -15.24 -10.08 -16.71
C VAL A 317 -14.74 -11.14 -15.74
N SER A 318 -13.58 -11.76 -16.00
CA SER A 318 -13.00 -12.79 -15.12
C SER A 318 -11.95 -12.21 -14.17
N SER A 319 -11.70 -12.88 -13.05
CA SER A 319 -10.49 -12.69 -12.24
C SER A 319 -9.63 -13.97 -12.22
N PRO A 320 -8.37 -13.89 -11.75
CA PRO A 320 -7.55 -15.09 -11.57
C PRO A 320 -8.18 -16.15 -10.65
N MET A 321 -9.03 -15.73 -9.70
CA MET A 321 -9.69 -16.64 -8.74
C MET A 321 -11.14 -16.96 -9.14
N ILE A 322 -11.77 -16.11 -9.95
CA ILE A 322 -13.18 -16.23 -10.35
C ILE A 322 -13.25 -16.17 -11.88
N PRO A 323 -13.00 -17.29 -12.57
CA PRO A 323 -13.17 -17.37 -14.01
C PRO A 323 -14.66 -17.38 -14.36
N VAL A 324 -15.06 -16.45 -15.22
CA VAL A 324 -16.42 -16.37 -15.75
C VAL A 324 -16.50 -17.22 -17.02
N THR A 325 -17.38 -18.21 -16.99
CA THR A 325 -17.62 -19.14 -18.11
C THR A 325 -18.85 -18.72 -18.89
N ARG A 326 -18.99 -19.22 -20.14
CA ARG A 326 -20.22 -19.04 -20.92
C ARG A 326 -21.44 -19.58 -20.17
N GLY A 327 -21.32 -20.78 -19.58
CA GLY A 327 -22.43 -21.40 -18.85
C GLY A 327 -22.86 -20.63 -17.61
N LEU A 328 -21.94 -19.95 -16.92
CA LEU A 328 -22.29 -19.00 -15.84
C LEU A 328 -23.06 -17.79 -16.37
N ILE A 329 -22.64 -17.22 -17.50
CA ILE A 329 -23.33 -16.07 -18.11
C ILE A 329 -24.73 -16.47 -18.56
N GLU A 330 -24.89 -17.62 -19.21
CA GLU A 330 -26.20 -18.16 -19.59
C GLU A 330 -27.09 -18.40 -18.36
N ALA A 331 -26.51 -18.99 -17.30
CA ALA A 331 -27.22 -19.19 -16.04
C ALA A 331 -27.70 -17.87 -15.42
N LEU A 332 -26.88 -16.81 -15.48
CA LEU A 332 -27.27 -15.48 -15.02
C LEU A 332 -28.36 -14.85 -15.88
N LYS A 333 -28.34 -15.05 -17.21
CA LYS A 333 -29.39 -14.51 -18.11
C LYS A 333 -30.75 -15.15 -17.89
N GLU A 334 -30.76 -16.45 -17.54
CA GLU A 334 -31.98 -17.22 -17.29
C GLU A 334 -32.59 -16.93 -15.90
N ASP A 335 -31.84 -16.30 -14.99
CA ASP A 335 -32.23 -16.09 -13.59
C ASP A 335 -33.07 -14.82 -13.38
N LEU A 336 -34.18 -14.92 -12.66
CA LEU A 336 -35.04 -13.77 -12.30
C LEU A 336 -34.31 -12.69 -11.46
N ASP A 337 -33.28 -13.08 -10.70
CA ASP A 337 -32.49 -12.23 -9.82
C ASP A 337 -31.17 -11.79 -10.50
N ALA A 338 -31.07 -11.89 -11.83
CA ALA A 338 -29.87 -11.61 -12.62
C ALA A 338 -29.15 -10.32 -12.20
N VAL A 339 -29.89 -9.23 -11.94
CA VAL A 339 -29.33 -7.93 -11.55
C VAL A 339 -28.60 -8.03 -10.21
N VAL A 340 -29.22 -8.59 -9.18
CA VAL A 340 -28.63 -8.75 -7.82
C VAL A 340 -27.39 -9.65 -7.89
N LEU A 341 -27.51 -10.78 -8.58
CA LEU A 341 -26.45 -11.76 -8.70
C LEU A 341 -25.27 -11.21 -9.50
N SER A 342 -25.54 -10.40 -10.53
CA SER A 342 -24.50 -9.72 -11.32
C SER A 342 -23.76 -8.66 -10.51
N HIS A 343 -24.47 -7.85 -9.71
CA HIS A 343 -23.84 -6.91 -8.78
C HIS A 343 -22.93 -7.61 -7.77
N ARG A 344 -23.41 -8.72 -7.21
CA ARG A 344 -22.63 -9.49 -6.25
C ARG A 344 -21.40 -10.12 -6.89
N LEU A 345 -21.57 -10.79 -8.03
CA LEU A 345 -20.48 -11.39 -8.79
C LEU A 345 -19.43 -10.33 -9.19
N ALA A 346 -19.87 -9.16 -9.67
CA ALA A 346 -18.97 -8.07 -10.02
C ALA A 346 -18.16 -7.56 -8.82
N SER A 347 -18.74 -7.53 -7.61
CA SER A 347 -18.04 -7.17 -6.38
C SER A 347 -16.96 -8.21 -6.03
N GLU A 348 -17.28 -9.50 -6.11
CA GLU A 348 -16.33 -10.59 -5.85
C GLU A 348 -15.14 -10.57 -6.85
N ILE A 349 -15.42 -10.36 -8.14
CA ILE A 349 -14.40 -10.22 -9.20
C ILE A 349 -13.51 -9.01 -8.94
N ALA A 350 -14.09 -7.85 -8.61
CA ALA A 350 -13.35 -6.62 -8.35
C ALA A 350 -12.41 -6.77 -7.14
N LEU A 351 -12.89 -7.33 -6.03
CA LEU A 351 -12.07 -7.63 -4.85
C LEU A 351 -10.90 -8.56 -5.21
N SER A 352 -11.18 -9.62 -5.96
CA SER A 352 -10.17 -10.57 -6.41
C SER A 352 -9.10 -9.92 -7.32
N ARG A 353 -9.50 -9.07 -8.27
CA ARG A 353 -8.57 -8.35 -9.17
C ARG A 353 -7.70 -7.37 -8.43
N VAL A 354 -8.27 -6.59 -7.51
CA VAL A 354 -7.52 -5.62 -6.72
C VAL A 354 -6.55 -6.31 -5.76
N LEU A 355 -6.95 -7.44 -5.18
CA LEU A 355 -6.06 -8.27 -4.37
C LEU A 355 -4.86 -8.79 -5.19
N ASP A 356 -5.08 -9.26 -6.41
CA ASP A 356 -3.98 -9.68 -7.32
C ASP A 356 -3.03 -8.51 -7.63
N LYS A 357 -3.58 -7.33 -7.97
CA LYS A 357 -2.81 -6.09 -8.18
C LYS A 357 -1.95 -5.75 -6.95
N ALA A 358 -2.51 -5.82 -5.74
CA ALA A 358 -1.80 -5.54 -4.50
C ALA A 358 -0.68 -6.54 -4.19
N LEU A 359 -0.93 -7.85 -4.41
CA LEU A 359 0.08 -8.88 -4.23
C LEU A 359 1.23 -8.75 -5.24
N LEU A 360 0.95 -8.34 -6.47
CA LEU A 360 1.98 -8.01 -7.47
C LEU A 360 2.79 -6.78 -7.05
N ALA A 361 2.14 -5.70 -6.63
CA ALA A 361 2.83 -4.51 -6.10
C ALA A 361 3.78 -4.85 -4.95
N ARG A 362 3.32 -5.68 -3.99
CA ARG A 362 4.16 -6.19 -2.90
C ARG A 362 5.40 -6.92 -3.41
N ARG A 363 5.24 -7.80 -4.40
CA ARG A 363 6.37 -8.53 -5.02
C ARG A 363 7.31 -7.59 -5.79
N ALA A 364 6.78 -6.56 -6.45
CA ALA A 364 7.60 -5.54 -7.11
C ALA A 364 8.44 -4.76 -6.09
N ILE A 365 7.87 -4.33 -4.95
CA ILE A 365 8.65 -3.68 -3.89
C ILE A 365 9.80 -4.59 -3.42
N LEU A 366 9.51 -5.86 -3.12
CA LEU A 366 10.53 -6.82 -2.67
C LEU A 366 11.64 -7.05 -3.71
N ALA A 367 11.30 -7.07 -5.01
CA ALA A 367 12.28 -7.18 -6.08
C ALA A 367 13.11 -5.89 -6.23
N GLY A 368 12.47 -4.72 -6.16
CA GLY A 368 13.13 -3.42 -6.23
C GLY A 368 14.06 -3.15 -5.04
N MET A 369 13.74 -3.65 -3.85
CA MET A 369 14.63 -3.63 -2.68
C MET A 369 15.97 -4.34 -2.92
N ARG A 370 16.05 -5.21 -3.93
CA ARG A 370 17.28 -5.91 -4.36
C ARG A 370 18.04 -5.18 -5.45
N GLU A 371 17.54 -4.06 -5.95
CA GLU A 371 18.33 -3.18 -6.81
C GLU A 371 19.56 -2.69 -6.03
N PRO A 372 20.78 -2.74 -6.60
CA PRO A 372 21.99 -2.56 -5.81
C PRO A 372 22.15 -1.21 -5.10
N ASN A 373 21.63 -0.11 -5.66
CA ASN A 373 21.67 1.23 -5.06
C ASN A 373 20.61 1.39 -3.95
N VAL A 374 19.50 0.65 -4.03
CA VAL A 374 18.48 0.57 -2.97
C VAL A 374 18.92 -0.37 -1.84
N ALA A 375 19.52 -1.50 -2.18
CA ALA A 375 19.92 -2.56 -1.25
C ALA A 375 20.96 -2.08 -0.23
N VAL A 376 21.87 -1.18 -0.64
CA VAL A 376 22.91 -0.60 0.23
C VAL A 376 22.42 0.63 1.01
N ASN A 377 21.19 1.09 0.75
CA ASN A 377 20.61 2.24 1.42
C ASN A 377 19.68 1.78 2.55
N GLU A 378 20.21 1.68 3.77
CA GLU A 378 19.45 1.24 4.96
C GLU A 378 18.20 2.10 5.23
N LYS A 379 18.26 3.40 4.90
CA LYS A 379 17.12 4.30 5.07
C LYS A 379 16.01 4.01 4.07
N ALA A 380 16.37 3.73 2.81
CA ALA A 380 15.44 3.25 1.81
C ALA A 380 14.80 1.94 2.24
N GLN A 381 15.59 0.95 2.69
CA GLN A 381 15.08 -0.34 3.17
C GLN A 381 14.06 -0.15 4.30
N THR A 382 14.37 0.70 5.29
CA THR A 382 13.48 0.99 6.42
C THR A 382 12.16 1.62 5.98
N GLU A 383 12.19 2.58 5.05
CA GLU A 383 10.94 3.20 4.55
C GLU A 383 10.14 2.23 3.66
N LEU A 384 10.82 1.35 2.89
CA LEU A 384 10.18 0.31 2.08
C LEU A 384 9.55 -0.80 2.93
N GLU A 385 10.14 -1.16 4.06
CA GLU A 385 9.54 -2.10 5.03
C GLU A 385 8.26 -1.53 5.66
N LYS A 386 8.26 -0.23 5.97
CA LYS A 386 7.03 0.46 6.42
C LYS A 386 5.98 0.47 5.31
N ALA A 387 6.38 0.73 4.07
CA ALA A 387 5.50 0.70 2.89
C ALA A 387 4.87 -0.70 2.71
N LEU A 388 5.67 -1.76 2.79
CA LEU A 388 5.19 -3.15 2.77
C LEU A 388 4.22 -3.44 3.91
N THR A 389 4.51 -2.98 5.12
CA THR A 389 3.63 -3.16 6.29
C THR A 389 2.28 -2.47 6.08
N MET A 390 2.27 -1.26 5.50
CA MET A 390 1.03 -0.54 5.16
C MET A 390 0.24 -1.28 4.08
N LEU A 391 0.91 -1.73 3.02
CA LEU A 391 0.27 -2.51 1.95
C LEU A 391 -0.30 -3.84 2.47
N ASP A 392 0.43 -4.55 3.35
CA ASP A 392 -0.03 -5.80 3.96
C ASP A 392 -1.26 -5.58 4.86
N ARG A 393 -1.37 -4.42 5.53
CA ARG A 393 -2.59 -4.07 6.29
C ARG A 393 -3.80 -3.88 5.38
N GLU A 394 -3.65 -3.15 4.29
CA GLU A 394 -4.70 -2.97 3.28
C GLU A 394 -5.11 -4.31 2.67
N ILE A 395 -4.14 -5.16 2.29
CA ILE A 395 -4.40 -6.51 1.77
C ILE A 395 -5.20 -7.35 2.77
N ASN A 396 -4.81 -7.34 4.05
CA ASN A 396 -5.51 -8.11 5.07
C ASN A 396 -6.93 -7.58 5.32
N GLN A 397 -7.14 -6.26 5.23
CA GLN A 397 -8.47 -5.67 5.33
C GLN A 397 -9.39 -6.18 4.21
N VAL A 398 -8.91 -6.13 2.96
CA VAL A 398 -9.66 -6.63 1.81
C VAL A 398 -9.93 -8.13 1.92
N ARG A 399 -8.93 -8.91 2.37
CA ARG A 399 -9.08 -10.36 2.59
C ARG A 399 -10.15 -10.67 3.64
N MET A 400 -10.14 -9.96 4.78
CA MET A 400 -11.15 -10.13 5.83
C MET A 400 -12.54 -9.75 5.34
N GLU A 401 -12.66 -8.72 4.50
CA GLU A 401 -13.93 -8.34 3.87
C GLU A 401 -14.45 -9.46 2.95
N MET A 402 -13.59 -10.04 2.11
CA MET A 402 -13.93 -11.19 1.27
C MET A 402 -14.33 -12.42 2.11
N GLU A 403 -13.56 -12.76 3.16
CA GLU A 403 -13.86 -13.88 4.05
C GLU A 403 -15.21 -13.69 4.76
N LEU A 404 -15.48 -12.47 5.25
CA LEU A 404 -16.76 -12.14 5.88
C LEU A 404 -17.90 -12.30 4.89
N GLN A 405 -17.74 -11.78 3.66
CA GLN A 405 -18.71 -11.93 2.58
C GLN A 405 -18.99 -13.40 2.27
N HIS A 406 -17.96 -14.24 2.12
CA HIS A 406 -18.15 -15.68 1.87
C HIS A 406 -18.74 -16.45 3.05
N SER A 407 -18.49 -16.02 4.29
CA SER A 407 -19.05 -16.67 5.49
C SER A 407 -20.53 -16.32 5.72
N LEU A 408 -20.94 -15.11 5.33
CA LEU A 408 -22.31 -14.61 5.48
C LEU A 408 -23.20 -14.97 4.29
N THR A 409 -22.61 -15.15 3.10
CA THR A 409 -23.32 -15.46 1.86
C THR A 409 -22.59 -16.58 1.12
N ASN A 410 -23.32 -17.62 0.71
CA ASN A 410 -22.78 -18.65 -0.18
C ASN A 410 -22.20 -18.00 -1.45
N ASN A 411 -21.14 -18.59 -2.00
CA ASN A 411 -20.50 -18.10 -3.23
C ASN A 411 -21.56 -17.89 -4.33
N THR A 412 -21.62 -16.67 -4.89
CA THR A 412 -22.62 -16.26 -5.88
C THR A 412 -22.66 -17.17 -7.08
N THR A 413 -21.49 -17.63 -7.56
CA THR A 413 -21.42 -18.59 -8.67
C THR A 413 -22.09 -19.92 -8.32
N LEU A 414 -21.96 -20.40 -7.08
CA LEU A 414 -22.63 -21.62 -6.63
C LEU A 414 -24.13 -21.44 -6.46
N VAL A 415 -24.58 -20.26 -6.02
CA VAL A 415 -26.00 -19.93 -5.89
C VAL A 415 -26.68 -19.97 -7.26
N VAL A 416 -26.14 -19.24 -8.23
CA VAL A 416 -26.63 -19.20 -9.62
C VAL A 416 -26.69 -20.62 -10.21
N MET A 417 -25.60 -21.38 -10.11
CA MET A 417 -25.53 -22.72 -10.69
C MET A 417 -26.47 -23.72 -10.02
N ASN A 418 -26.66 -23.66 -8.70
CA ASN A 418 -27.60 -24.54 -8.00
C ASN A 418 -29.05 -24.21 -8.36
N LYS A 419 -29.40 -22.92 -8.48
CA LYS A 419 -30.74 -22.48 -8.86
C LYS A 419 -31.10 -22.97 -10.27
N ARG A 420 -30.20 -22.79 -11.25
CA ARG A 420 -30.38 -23.32 -12.61
C ARG A 420 -30.61 -24.84 -12.65
N ILE A 421 -29.84 -25.61 -11.87
CA ILE A 421 -30.00 -27.07 -11.80
C ILE A 421 -31.35 -27.45 -11.18
N GLN A 422 -31.77 -26.75 -10.13
CA GLN A 422 -33.06 -27.00 -9.49
C GLN A 422 -34.21 -26.72 -10.46
N GLU A 423 -34.15 -25.62 -11.21
CA GLU A 423 -35.16 -25.26 -12.22
C GLU A 423 -35.20 -26.26 -13.38
N GLN A 424 -34.04 -26.71 -13.87
CA GLN A 424 -33.94 -27.78 -14.87
C GLN A 424 -34.51 -29.10 -14.33
N GLN A 425 -34.25 -29.45 -13.08
CA GLN A 425 -34.80 -30.67 -12.49
C GLN A 425 -36.32 -30.59 -12.32
N THR A 426 -36.85 -29.44 -11.85
CA THR A 426 -38.30 -29.25 -11.73
C THR A 426 -39.02 -29.28 -13.08
N SER A 427 -38.40 -28.76 -14.15
CA SER A 427 -38.98 -28.82 -15.50
C SER A 427 -38.90 -30.21 -16.11
N LEU A 428 -37.88 -31.01 -15.78
CA LEU A 428 -37.82 -32.42 -16.18
C LEU A 428 -38.87 -33.26 -15.42
N ASP A 429 -39.04 -33.01 -14.11
CA ASP A 429 -40.02 -33.71 -13.27
C ASP A 429 -41.47 -33.39 -13.68
N SER A 430 -41.78 -32.14 -14.02
CA SER A 430 -43.11 -31.76 -14.53
C SER A 430 -43.41 -32.43 -15.87
N ASN A 431 -42.46 -32.40 -16.81
CA ASN A 431 -42.59 -33.06 -18.12
C ASN A 431 -42.70 -34.59 -18.01
N ALA A 432 -42.07 -35.21 -17.00
CA ALA A 432 -42.17 -36.63 -16.73
C ALA A 432 -43.56 -37.01 -16.19
N GLN A 433 -44.14 -36.19 -15.31
CA GLN A 433 -45.50 -36.38 -14.78
C GLN A 433 -46.56 -36.24 -15.88
N ASP A 434 -46.39 -35.30 -16.82
CA ASP A 434 -47.32 -35.14 -17.94
C ASP A 434 -47.27 -36.31 -18.92
N LYS A 435 -46.08 -36.83 -19.24
CA LYS A 435 -45.94 -38.05 -20.05
C LYS A 435 -46.57 -39.28 -19.38
N GLN A 436 -46.49 -39.38 -18.06
CA GLN A 436 -47.09 -40.48 -17.32
C GLN A 436 -48.62 -40.39 -17.28
N ARG A 437 -49.19 -39.18 -17.19
CA ARG A 437 -50.64 -38.94 -17.31
C ARG A 437 -51.18 -39.24 -18.71
N VAL A 438 -50.41 -38.94 -19.76
CA VAL A 438 -50.77 -39.27 -21.16
C VAL A 438 -50.77 -40.79 -21.42
N LEU A 439 -49.89 -41.55 -20.75
CA LEU A 439 -49.83 -43.01 -20.84
C LEU A 439 -50.99 -43.72 -20.12
N GLU A 440 -51.59 -43.11 -19.09
CA GLU A 440 -52.72 -43.66 -18.33
C GLU A 440 -54.10 -43.40 -18.95
N GLY A 441 -54.16 -42.85 -20.17
CA GLY A 441 -55.39 -42.81 -20.98
C GLY A 441 -56.48 -41.84 -20.51
N LYS A 442 -56.17 -40.93 -19.59
CA LYS A 442 -57.09 -39.84 -19.22
C LYS A 442 -56.99 -38.70 -20.24
N LYS A 443 -57.95 -38.64 -21.17
CA LYS A 443 -58.23 -37.45 -21.99
C LYS A 443 -59.04 -36.46 -21.16
N GLU A 444 -58.36 -35.55 -20.49
CA GLU A 444 -58.93 -34.25 -20.15
C GLU A 444 -58.30 -33.20 -21.08
N GLU A 445 -59.10 -32.20 -21.48
CA GLU A 445 -58.61 -31.03 -22.21
C GLU A 445 -57.40 -30.48 -21.46
N ILE A 446 -56.28 -30.34 -22.17
CA ILE A 446 -55.08 -29.71 -21.62
C ILE A 446 -55.48 -28.25 -21.39
N ASP A 447 -55.77 -27.92 -20.14
CA ASP A 447 -56.03 -26.55 -19.72
C ASP A 447 -54.68 -25.81 -19.65
N ASN A 448 -54.31 -25.21 -20.77
CA ASN A 448 -53.13 -24.34 -20.88
C ASN A 448 -53.37 -22.96 -20.22
N SER A 449 -54.48 -22.73 -19.49
CA SER A 449 -54.73 -21.43 -18.85
C SER A 449 -53.80 -21.12 -17.68
N ASN A 450 -53.00 -22.10 -17.24
CA ASN A 450 -51.94 -21.95 -16.25
C ASN A 450 -50.52 -22.12 -16.80
N GLU A 451 -50.33 -22.15 -18.13
CA GLU A 451 -49.13 -21.51 -18.68
C GLU A 451 -49.34 -20.02 -18.47
N GLY A 452 -49.05 -19.57 -17.24
CA GLY A 452 -48.82 -18.17 -16.96
C GLY A 452 -47.93 -17.68 -18.09
N ASN A 453 -48.42 -16.68 -18.80
CA ASN A 453 -47.79 -16.05 -19.94
C ASN A 453 -46.53 -15.29 -19.47
N PHE A 454 -45.60 -16.01 -18.86
CA PHE A 454 -44.28 -15.59 -18.46
C PHE A 454 -43.34 -15.99 -19.59
N TYR A 455 -43.59 -15.38 -20.75
CA TYR A 455 -42.52 -15.17 -21.70
C TYR A 455 -41.54 -14.19 -21.03
N ILE A 456 -40.46 -14.70 -20.43
CA ILE A 456 -39.25 -13.88 -20.40
C ILE A 456 -38.91 -13.67 -21.87
N ARG A 457 -39.02 -12.43 -22.34
CA ARG A 457 -38.40 -12.08 -23.63
C ARG A 457 -36.91 -12.32 -23.43
N PRO A 458 -36.29 -13.31 -24.09
CA PRO A 458 -34.85 -13.56 -23.96
C PRO A 458 -34.01 -12.38 -24.47
N ASP A 459 -34.67 -11.40 -25.09
CA ASP A 459 -34.09 -10.26 -25.79
C ASP A 459 -34.32 -8.91 -25.06
N ASP A 460 -34.99 -8.89 -23.91
CA ASP A 460 -35.09 -7.65 -23.14
C ASP A 460 -33.72 -7.40 -22.45
N PRO A 461 -33.07 -6.25 -22.70
CA PRO A 461 -31.72 -6.02 -22.21
C PRO A 461 -31.70 -5.96 -20.68
N ILE A 462 -30.73 -6.65 -20.07
CA ILE A 462 -30.47 -6.59 -18.64
C ILE A 462 -29.74 -5.27 -18.37
N ASP A 463 -30.40 -4.35 -17.66
CA ASP A 463 -29.81 -3.10 -17.17
C ASP A 463 -29.28 -3.31 -15.75
N LEU A 464 -27.98 -3.10 -15.55
CA LEU A 464 -27.34 -3.21 -14.24
C LEU A 464 -27.31 -1.88 -13.46
N ASN A 465 -27.88 -0.80 -14.00
CA ASN A 465 -27.91 0.54 -13.41
C ASN A 465 -26.52 1.03 -13.00
N VAL A 466 -25.55 0.92 -13.92
CA VAL A 466 -24.14 1.14 -13.59
C VAL A 466 -23.86 2.61 -13.22
N PRO A 467 -23.22 2.89 -12.07
CA PRO A 467 -22.90 4.26 -11.67
C PRO A 467 -21.94 4.95 -12.66
N GLN A 468 -22.13 6.26 -12.85
CA GLN A 468 -21.30 7.04 -13.78
C GLN A 468 -19.88 7.37 -13.26
N GLY A 469 -19.57 7.10 -11.98
CA GLY A 469 -18.21 7.25 -11.41
C GLY A 469 -18.12 6.92 -9.92
N SER A 470 -16.90 6.69 -9.42
CA SER A 470 -16.66 6.45 -7.98
C SER A 470 -16.86 7.77 -7.22
N GLY A 471 -17.86 7.82 -6.35
CA GLY A 471 -18.32 9.06 -5.71
C GLY A 471 -19.77 9.45 -6.00
N SER A 472 -20.47 8.68 -6.84
CA SER A 472 -21.94 8.73 -6.87
C SER A 472 -22.49 8.01 -5.65
N THR A 473 -23.24 8.71 -4.81
CA THR A 473 -24.11 8.12 -3.80
C THR A 473 -25.10 7.17 -4.49
N GLY A 474 -24.81 5.87 -4.54
CA GLY A 474 -25.74 4.93 -5.15
C GLY A 474 -25.19 3.53 -5.37
N ILE A 475 -25.18 2.70 -4.33
CA ILE A 475 -25.14 1.23 -4.49
C ILE A 475 -26.32 0.53 -3.75
N TRP A 476 -27.15 1.27 -3.01
CA TRP A 476 -28.27 0.67 -2.25
C TRP A 476 -29.69 1.13 -2.63
N ASN A 477 -29.88 1.90 -3.71
CA ASN A 477 -31.20 2.44 -4.09
C ASN A 477 -31.68 2.03 -5.50
N GLY A 478 -31.13 0.94 -6.06
CA GLY A 478 -31.32 0.57 -7.46
C GLY A 478 -32.17 -0.66 -7.74
N ILE A 479 -32.87 -1.25 -6.77
CA ILE A 479 -33.83 -2.35 -7.04
C ILE A 479 -35.18 -1.93 -6.50
N SER A 480 -35.86 -1.11 -7.30
CA SER A 480 -37.29 -0.82 -7.16
C SER A 480 -37.95 -1.18 -8.50
N SER A 481 -38.06 -2.47 -8.77
CA SER A 481 -39.03 -2.98 -9.75
C SER A 481 -40.38 -3.11 -9.05
N GLY A 482 -41.37 -2.40 -9.59
CA GLY A 482 -42.69 -2.19 -9.00
C GLY A 482 -43.46 -3.47 -8.68
N GLY A 483 -44.21 -3.40 -7.58
CA GLY A 483 -45.19 -4.41 -7.19
C GLY A 483 -45.83 -4.02 -5.85
N SER A 484 -46.99 -3.38 -5.89
CA SER A 484 -47.86 -3.25 -4.72
C SER A 484 -48.26 -4.66 -4.25
N SER A 485 -47.90 -5.05 -3.03
CA SER A 485 -48.81 -5.72 -2.08
C SER A 485 -48.10 -6.12 -0.79
N THR A 486 -48.68 -5.63 0.32
CA THR A 486 -48.81 -6.27 1.64
C THR A 486 -47.69 -7.19 2.13
N SER A 487 -46.92 -6.62 3.07
CA SER A 487 -46.01 -7.28 3.99
C SER A 487 -46.71 -8.32 4.88
N ASN A 488 -46.27 -9.57 4.79
CA ASN A 488 -46.10 -10.42 5.97
C ASN A 488 -45.22 -11.64 5.67
N SER A 489 -44.03 -11.71 6.28
CA SER A 489 -43.52 -12.94 6.93
C SER A 489 -42.08 -12.76 7.42
N ASN A 490 -41.94 -12.92 8.74
CA ASN A 490 -40.75 -13.42 9.43
C ASN A 490 -40.04 -14.54 8.65
N SER A 491 -38.71 -14.46 8.54
CA SER A 491 -37.77 -15.30 9.33
C SER A 491 -36.33 -15.17 8.81
N GLY A 492 -35.39 -14.77 9.68
CA GLY A 492 -33.96 -15.02 9.45
C GLY A 492 -32.94 -13.92 9.79
N ALA A 493 -33.35 -12.69 10.14
CA ALA A 493 -32.43 -11.59 10.45
C ALA A 493 -32.35 -11.30 11.96
N SER A 494 -31.75 -12.22 12.72
CA SER A 494 -31.72 -12.16 14.18
C SER A 494 -30.32 -11.76 14.68
N ALA A 495 -30.04 -10.45 14.78
CA ALA A 495 -29.30 -9.81 15.90
C ALA A 495 -28.80 -8.36 15.63
N LEU A 496 -28.79 -7.86 14.39
CA LEU A 496 -28.26 -6.52 14.07
C LEU A 496 -29.30 -5.49 13.61
N SER A 497 -30.52 -5.89 13.27
CA SER A 497 -31.58 -4.99 12.75
C SER A 497 -32.41 -4.26 13.81
N LYS A 498 -31.94 -4.17 15.06
CA LYS A 498 -32.61 -3.37 16.10
C LYS A 498 -31.63 -2.44 16.82
N LEU A 499 -30.90 -1.62 16.05
CA LEU A 499 -30.57 -0.28 16.51
C LEU A 499 -31.59 0.64 15.84
N SER A 500 -32.28 1.49 16.60
CA SER A 500 -33.32 2.37 16.08
C SER A 500 -32.83 3.15 14.86
N ASP A 501 -33.69 3.37 13.87
CA ASP A 501 -33.41 4.01 12.57
C ASP A 501 -33.03 5.51 12.62
N GLY A 502 -32.54 6.02 13.76
CA GLY A 502 -32.34 7.46 13.98
C GLY A 502 -31.05 8.03 13.38
N ALA A 503 -30.01 7.23 13.19
CA ALA A 503 -28.79 7.64 12.52
C ALA A 503 -28.03 6.46 11.88
N TYR A 504 -27.28 6.72 10.82
CA TYR A 504 -26.48 5.70 10.12
C TYR A 504 -25.17 6.28 9.56
N ALA A 505 -24.24 5.38 9.24
CA ALA A 505 -22.98 5.75 8.59
C ALA A 505 -23.15 5.89 7.08
N ASP A 506 -22.63 6.98 6.51
CA ASP A 506 -22.47 7.19 5.08
C ASP A 506 -20.98 7.42 4.80
N GLY A 507 -20.27 6.33 4.49
CA GLY A 507 -18.80 6.33 4.42
C GLY A 507 -18.15 6.79 5.73
N ARG A 508 -17.47 7.94 5.69
CA ARG A 508 -16.86 8.57 6.87
C ARG A 508 -17.79 9.56 7.60
N ALA A 509 -18.95 9.85 7.03
CA ALA A 509 -19.94 10.77 7.59
C ALA A 509 -20.98 10.02 8.43
N THR A 510 -21.66 10.78 9.29
CA THR A 510 -22.77 10.28 10.10
C THR A 510 -24.02 11.06 9.71
N VAL A 511 -25.06 10.33 9.30
CA VAL A 511 -26.33 10.91 8.87
C VAL A 511 -27.37 10.70 9.97
N TYR A 512 -27.97 11.79 10.43
CA TYR A 512 -29.05 11.82 11.42
C TYR A 512 -30.39 11.96 10.69
N LYS A 513 -31.38 11.17 11.09
CA LYS A 513 -32.78 11.35 10.69
C LYS A 513 -33.48 12.19 11.75
N ASN A 514 -33.86 13.41 11.37
CA ASN A 514 -34.58 14.31 12.26
C ASN A 514 -36.05 13.91 12.36
N ALA A 515 -36.73 14.38 13.42
CA ALA A 515 -38.15 14.07 13.66
C ALA A 515 -39.09 14.59 12.56
N ASP A 516 -38.66 15.61 11.79
CA ASP A 516 -39.38 16.18 10.66
C ASP A 516 -39.13 15.44 9.33
N GLY A 517 -38.34 14.37 9.35
CA GLY A 517 -37.97 13.57 8.18
C GLY A 517 -36.79 14.12 7.38
N THR A 518 -36.22 15.27 7.77
CA THR A 518 -35.00 15.80 7.16
C THR A 518 -33.77 14.99 7.59
N LEU A 519 -32.73 15.01 6.75
CA LEU A 519 -31.46 14.36 7.03
C LEU A 519 -30.40 15.40 7.32
N THR A 520 -29.70 15.25 8.44
CA THR A 520 -28.54 16.08 8.77
C THR A 520 -27.28 15.24 8.64
N ARG A 521 -26.35 15.67 7.80
CA ARG A 521 -25.10 14.96 7.53
C ARG A 521 -23.93 15.66 8.20
N ARG A 522 -23.24 14.94 9.09
CA ARG A 522 -21.99 15.39 9.72
C ARG A 522 -20.79 14.73 9.07
N GLU A 523 -19.92 15.53 8.47
CA GLU A 523 -18.71 15.07 7.78
C GLU A 523 -17.48 15.88 8.21
N GLY A 524 -16.29 15.31 8.05
CA GLY A 524 -15.07 15.91 8.59
C GLY A 524 -15.05 15.94 10.13
N GLY A 525 -14.13 16.70 10.72
CA GLY A 525 -13.96 16.76 12.18
C GLY A 525 -13.59 15.40 12.82
N SER A 526 -13.82 15.29 14.13
CA SER A 526 -13.57 14.08 14.92
C SER A 526 -14.72 13.07 14.87
N LEU A 527 -14.43 11.77 15.02
CA LEU A 527 -15.45 10.72 15.13
C LEU A 527 -16.38 10.94 16.33
N ALA A 528 -15.82 11.40 17.45
CA ALA A 528 -16.56 11.72 18.66
C ALA A 528 -17.63 12.78 18.42
N TRP A 529 -17.29 13.85 17.69
CA TRP A 529 -18.24 14.90 17.31
C TRP A 529 -19.30 14.40 16.31
N ARG A 530 -18.88 13.69 15.26
CA ARG A 530 -19.81 13.21 14.22
C ARG A 530 -20.89 12.30 14.79
N ASN A 531 -20.53 11.48 15.77
CA ASN A 531 -21.41 10.48 16.37
C ASN A 531 -22.08 10.93 17.67
N ASN A 532 -21.84 12.17 18.14
CA ASN A 532 -22.19 12.59 19.49
C ASN A 532 -21.70 11.60 20.57
N ASN A 533 -20.52 11.02 20.34
CA ASN A 533 -19.99 9.91 21.13
C ASN A 533 -18.62 10.30 21.70
N PRO A 534 -18.58 11.10 22.77
CA PRO A 534 -17.35 11.63 23.36
C PRO A 534 -16.39 10.54 23.87
N GLY A 535 -16.85 9.31 24.06
CA GLY A 535 -16.02 8.16 24.40
C GLY A 535 -15.60 7.30 23.20
N ASN A 536 -16.11 7.53 21.98
CA ASN A 536 -15.97 6.54 20.89
C ASN A 536 -16.37 5.12 21.34
N ILE A 537 -17.50 5.00 22.05
CA ILE A 537 -18.06 3.71 22.47
C ILE A 537 -18.49 2.93 21.23
N LYS A 538 -18.11 1.65 21.13
CA LYS A 538 -18.53 0.78 20.01
C LYS A 538 -20.03 0.50 20.03
N CYS A 539 -20.59 0.32 18.84
CA CYS A 539 -21.98 -0.05 18.67
C CYS A 539 -22.22 -1.48 19.20
N GLY A 540 -23.21 -1.66 20.07
CA GLY A 540 -23.55 -2.96 20.64
C GLY A 540 -24.68 -2.87 21.67
N ASP A 541 -24.92 -3.96 22.40
CA ASP A 541 -26.04 -4.04 23.36
C ASP A 541 -25.92 -3.03 24.50
N PHE A 542 -24.70 -2.76 24.96
CA PHE A 542 -24.46 -1.73 25.97
C PHE A 542 -24.84 -0.34 25.44
N SER A 543 -24.32 0.08 24.29
CA SER A 543 -24.62 1.42 23.76
C SER A 543 -26.10 1.58 23.43
N ARG A 544 -26.76 0.50 22.97
CA ARG A 544 -28.22 0.44 22.80
C ARG A 544 -28.97 0.70 24.11
N SER A 545 -28.57 0.02 25.19
CA SER A 545 -29.19 0.22 26.51
C SER A 545 -29.00 1.65 27.05
N MET A 546 -27.98 2.36 26.55
CA MET A 546 -27.70 3.75 26.88
C MET A 546 -28.34 4.75 25.91
N GLY A 547 -29.22 4.31 25.01
CA GLY A 547 -29.96 5.18 24.09
C GLY A 547 -29.22 5.53 22.80
N ALA A 548 -28.29 4.69 22.34
CA ALA A 548 -27.70 4.86 21.01
C ALA A 548 -28.78 4.76 19.92
N ILE A 549 -28.79 5.74 19.03
CA ILE A 549 -29.78 5.90 17.95
C ILE A 549 -29.30 5.34 16.60
N GLY A 550 -28.12 4.71 16.57
CA GLY A 550 -27.53 4.21 15.33
C GLY A 550 -26.10 3.70 15.50
N CYS A 551 -25.56 3.15 14.42
CA CYS A 551 -24.14 2.85 14.29
C CYS A 551 -23.52 3.76 13.21
N GLY A 552 -22.48 4.49 13.60
CA GLY A 552 -21.74 5.42 12.77
C GLY A 552 -20.49 4.78 12.17
N PRO A 553 -19.67 5.58 11.47
CA PRO A 553 -18.46 5.11 10.81
C PRO A 553 -17.57 4.30 11.75
N SER A 554 -16.92 3.25 11.22
CA SER A 554 -16.03 2.36 11.99
C SER A 554 -16.71 1.61 13.16
N GLY A 555 -18.05 1.46 13.11
CA GLY A 555 -18.82 0.67 14.07
C GLY A 555 -18.94 1.31 15.46
N PHE A 556 -18.84 2.64 15.55
CA PHE A 556 -19.05 3.38 16.79
C PHE A 556 -20.53 3.72 16.97
N ALA A 557 -21.01 3.72 18.21
CA ALA A 557 -22.38 4.10 18.52
C ALA A 557 -22.63 5.57 18.17
N VAL A 558 -23.82 5.89 17.68
CA VAL A 558 -24.30 7.26 17.48
C VAL A 558 -25.33 7.57 18.55
N PHE A 559 -25.20 8.72 19.21
CA PHE A 559 -26.16 9.19 20.21
C PHE A 559 -26.94 10.40 19.70
N ALA A 560 -28.12 10.63 20.26
CA ALA A 560 -28.97 11.76 19.88
C ALA A 560 -28.26 13.11 20.12
N ASP A 561 -27.51 13.21 21.22
CA ASP A 561 -26.73 14.38 21.58
C ASP A 561 -25.48 13.97 22.40
N GLU A 562 -24.55 14.91 22.55
CA GLU A 562 -23.30 14.71 23.28
C GLU A 562 -23.54 14.32 24.75
N THR A 563 -24.62 14.81 25.36
CA THR A 563 -24.94 14.53 26.77
C THR A 563 -25.33 13.06 26.95
N ALA A 564 -26.06 12.48 26.00
CA ALA A 564 -26.39 11.06 25.99
C ALA A 564 -25.14 10.20 25.82
N GLY A 565 -24.23 10.57 24.90
CA GLY A 565 -22.96 9.87 24.72
C GLY A 565 -22.03 9.98 25.94
N GLU A 566 -22.03 11.12 26.63
CA GLU A 566 -21.29 11.29 27.89
C GLU A 566 -21.84 10.39 29.00
N LYS A 567 -23.17 10.36 29.18
CA LYS A 567 -23.80 9.42 30.14
C LYS A 567 -23.42 7.96 29.84
N ALA A 568 -23.32 7.60 28.56
CA ALA A 568 -22.95 6.25 28.13
C ALA A 568 -21.52 5.87 28.57
N ILE A 569 -20.53 6.76 28.45
CA ILE A 569 -19.16 6.45 28.88
C ILE A 569 -19.05 6.36 30.40
N HIS A 570 -19.78 7.22 31.13
CA HIS A 570 -19.87 7.11 32.60
C HIS A 570 -20.46 5.78 33.06
N ALA A 571 -21.51 5.31 32.40
CA ALA A 571 -22.12 4.02 32.69
C ALA A 571 -21.20 2.84 32.31
N LEU A 572 -20.47 2.95 31.19
CA LEU A 572 -19.56 1.90 30.72
C LEU A 572 -18.50 1.57 31.76
N LEU A 573 -17.89 2.62 32.33
CA LEU A 573 -16.84 2.49 33.35
C LEU A 573 -17.35 1.98 34.70
N LYS A 574 -18.68 1.95 34.91
CA LYS A 574 -19.33 1.36 36.10
C LYS A 574 -19.77 -0.10 35.87
N THR A 575 -19.71 -0.61 34.64
CA THR A 575 -20.03 -2.02 34.36
C THR A 575 -19.01 -2.96 34.99
N ASN A 576 -19.42 -4.19 35.31
CA ASN A 576 -18.52 -5.22 35.85
C ASN A 576 -17.30 -5.51 34.96
N SER A 577 -17.38 -5.20 33.65
CA SER A 577 -16.26 -5.38 32.72
C SER A 577 -15.11 -4.38 32.92
N TYR A 578 -15.39 -3.23 33.54
CA TYR A 578 -14.41 -2.17 33.83
C TYR A 578 -14.21 -1.94 35.33
N ASN A 579 -15.27 -2.05 36.13
CA ASN A 579 -15.28 -1.63 37.53
C ASN A 579 -14.30 -2.42 38.42
N ASN A 580 -13.97 -3.66 38.05
CA ASN A 580 -13.04 -4.52 38.80
C ASN A 580 -11.59 -4.47 38.27
N LEU A 581 -11.31 -3.66 37.24
CA LEU A 581 -9.98 -3.51 36.66
C LEU A 581 -9.19 -2.39 37.34
N SER A 582 -7.87 -2.43 37.27
CA SER A 582 -7.05 -1.24 37.54
C SER A 582 -7.18 -0.23 36.40
N ILE A 583 -6.83 1.04 36.64
CA ILE A 583 -6.78 2.08 35.60
C ILE A 583 -6.00 1.60 34.37
N ALA A 584 -4.82 1.00 34.55
CA ALA A 584 -4.02 0.47 33.44
C ALA A 584 -4.76 -0.62 32.64
N LYS A 585 -5.34 -1.62 33.32
CA LYS A 585 -6.08 -2.71 32.65
C LYS A 585 -7.38 -2.25 32.00
N ALA A 586 -8.05 -1.26 32.61
CA ALA A 586 -9.21 -0.62 32.03
C ALA A 586 -8.84 0.07 30.70
N MET A 587 -7.70 0.77 30.66
CA MET A 587 -7.23 1.42 29.42
C MET A 587 -6.70 0.46 28.37
N GLU A 588 -6.04 -0.63 28.76
CA GLU A 588 -5.67 -1.70 27.82
C GLU A 588 -6.90 -2.35 27.16
N ARG A 589 -8.02 -2.43 27.89
CA ARG A 589 -9.30 -2.90 27.33
C ARG A 589 -9.95 -1.85 26.44
N TYR A 590 -9.92 -0.60 26.87
CA TYR A 590 -10.59 0.51 26.19
C TYR A 590 -9.88 0.91 24.89
N ALA A 591 -8.55 1.01 24.94
CA ALA A 591 -7.67 1.42 23.86
C ALA A 591 -6.46 0.47 23.83
N PRO A 592 -6.56 -0.72 23.21
CA PRO A 592 -5.51 -1.74 23.26
C PRO A 592 -4.17 -1.28 22.68
N PRO A 593 -3.02 -1.71 23.24
CA PRO A 593 -1.68 -1.23 22.82
C PRO A 593 -1.32 -1.55 21.37
N LYS A 594 -1.96 -2.56 20.78
CA LYS A 594 -1.77 -2.95 19.38
C LYS A 594 -2.34 -1.90 18.41
N GLU A 595 -3.34 -1.14 18.86
CA GLU A 595 -4.12 -0.21 18.04
C GLU A 595 -3.91 1.25 18.48
N ASN A 596 -3.50 1.48 19.72
CA ASN A 596 -3.42 2.80 20.34
C ASN A 596 -2.15 2.94 21.18
N ASN A 597 -1.74 4.18 21.45
CA ASN A 597 -0.72 4.46 22.47
C ASN A 597 -1.36 4.43 23.87
N THR A 598 -1.68 3.23 24.36
CA THR A 598 -2.34 3.02 25.66
C THR A 598 -1.59 3.67 26.83
N GLU A 599 -0.25 3.63 26.81
CA GLU A 599 0.56 4.26 27.85
C GLU A 599 0.36 5.77 27.91
N LEU A 600 0.13 6.43 26.77
CA LEU A 600 -0.16 7.86 26.75
C LEU A 600 -1.55 8.16 27.36
N TYR A 601 -2.56 7.32 27.12
CA TYR A 601 -3.84 7.43 27.82
C TYR A 601 -3.69 7.26 29.34
N ILE A 602 -2.97 6.22 29.77
CA ILE A 602 -2.72 5.93 31.18
C ILE A 602 -2.03 7.14 31.84
N ASN A 603 -0.99 7.69 31.21
CA ASN A 603 -0.26 8.86 31.72
C ASN A 603 -1.13 10.12 31.79
N GLN A 604 -2.01 10.34 30.82
CA GLN A 604 -2.93 11.48 30.84
C GLN A 604 -3.96 11.36 31.97
N ILE A 605 -4.49 10.16 32.18
CA ILE A 605 -5.47 9.87 33.22
C ILE A 605 -4.84 9.96 34.62
N THR A 606 -3.68 9.34 34.85
CA THR A 606 -3.01 9.39 36.16
C THR A 606 -2.58 10.82 36.50
N LYS A 607 -2.14 11.61 35.51
CA LYS A 607 -1.83 13.03 35.68
C LYS A 607 -3.07 13.87 35.98
N ALA A 608 -4.20 13.61 35.33
CA ALA A 608 -5.44 14.37 35.52
C ALA A 608 -6.15 14.04 36.84
N THR A 609 -6.05 12.79 37.29
CA THR A 609 -6.75 12.27 38.48
C THR A 609 -5.88 12.27 39.74
N GLY A 610 -4.55 12.32 39.60
CA GLY A 610 -3.61 12.15 40.71
C GLY A 610 -3.52 10.73 41.25
N LEU A 611 -4.10 9.74 40.55
CA LEU A 611 -4.19 8.35 40.98
C LEU A 611 -3.05 7.49 40.44
N ASP A 612 -2.69 6.44 41.19
CA ASP A 612 -1.75 5.43 40.69
C ASP A 612 -2.38 4.57 39.59
N ARG A 613 -1.59 4.17 38.59
CA ARG A 613 -2.05 3.36 37.45
C ARG A 613 -2.65 2.00 37.86
N ASN A 614 -2.33 1.51 39.06
CA ASN A 614 -2.84 0.25 39.60
C ASN A 614 -4.10 0.43 40.47
N THR A 615 -4.56 1.67 40.69
CA THR A 615 -5.78 1.96 41.45
C THR A 615 -6.98 1.25 40.80
N PRO A 616 -7.80 0.49 41.55
CA PRO A 616 -8.95 -0.20 40.99
C PRO A 616 -10.09 0.77 40.68
N MET A 617 -10.78 0.55 39.56
CA MET A 617 -11.85 1.43 39.04
C MET A 617 -13.03 1.58 40.01
N ASN A 618 -13.29 0.60 40.87
CA ASN A 618 -14.33 0.66 41.91
C ASN A 618 -13.95 1.55 43.12
N ALA A 619 -12.68 1.89 43.29
CA ALA A 619 -12.21 2.78 44.36
C ALA A 619 -12.25 4.27 43.96
N LEU A 620 -12.51 4.57 42.68
CA LEU A 620 -12.66 5.95 42.21
C LEU A 620 -13.97 6.55 42.69
N SER A 621 -13.87 7.68 43.40
CA SER A 621 -15.01 8.57 43.66
C SER A 621 -15.64 9.08 42.37
N ASP A 622 -16.90 9.54 42.42
CA ASP A 622 -17.57 10.07 41.22
C ASP A 622 -16.82 11.27 40.62
N ALA A 623 -16.22 12.14 41.45
CA ALA A 623 -15.40 13.27 40.98
C ALA A 623 -14.10 12.81 40.27
N GLN A 624 -13.47 11.74 40.74
CA GLN A 624 -12.29 11.17 40.06
C GLN A 624 -12.67 10.46 38.77
N ARG A 625 -13.84 9.80 38.73
CA ARG A 625 -14.37 9.16 37.53
C ARG A 625 -14.76 10.19 36.46
N GLU A 626 -15.30 11.32 36.88
CA GLU A 626 -15.54 12.49 36.01
C GLU A 626 -14.24 13.00 35.38
N GLN A 627 -13.16 13.15 36.17
CA GLN A 627 -11.85 13.56 35.63
C GLN A 627 -11.24 12.51 34.69
N PHE A 628 -11.47 11.22 34.97
CA PHE A 628 -11.09 10.12 34.10
C PHE A 628 -11.79 10.22 32.73
N VAL A 629 -13.11 10.41 32.72
CA VAL A 629 -13.88 10.57 31.47
C VAL A 629 -13.44 11.83 30.72
N LYS A 630 -13.22 12.95 31.41
CA LYS A 630 -12.69 14.18 30.79
C LYS A 630 -11.33 13.97 30.13
N ALA A 631 -10.46 13.16 30.74
CA ALA A 631 -9.17 12.82 30.14
C ALA A 631 -9.34 11.99 28.86
N ILE A 632 -10.25 11.00 28.85
CA ILE A 632 -10.61 10.26 27.63
C ILE A 632 -11.13 11.21 26.56
N ARG A 633 -12.11 12.08 26.89
CA ARG A 633 -12.67 13.05 25.93
C ARG A 633 -11.61 13.96 25.32
N LYS A 634 -10.68 14.44 26.15
CA LYS A 634 -9.57 15.27 25.68
C LYS A 634 -8.63 14.51 24.74
N HIS A 635 -8.45 13.22 24.99
CA HIS A 635 -7.65 12.36 24.13
C HIS A 635 -8.36 12.04 22.80
N GLU A 636 -9.62 11.61 22.85
CA GLU A 636 -10.43 11.29 21.66
C GLU A 636 -10.61 12.52 20.75
N GLY A 637 -10.61 13.71 21.35
CA GLY A 637 -10.69 14.98 20.66
C GLY A 637 -12.11 15.30 20.21
N TRP A 638 -12.47 16.59 20.27
CA TRP A 638 -13.76 17.09 19.81
C TRP A 638 -13.53 18.20 18.80
N ILE A 639 -13.30 17.78 17.55
CA ILE A 639 -13.09 18.69 16.42
C ILE A 639 -14.39 18.76 15.65
N VAL A 640 -14.98 19.96 15.61
CA VAL A 640 -16.21 20.24 14.86
C VAL A 640 -15.90 20.17 13.36
N GLY A 641 -16.70 19.40 12.65
CA GLY A 641 -16.62 19.27 11.19
C GLY A 641 -17.68 20.13 10.50
N LYS A 642 -18.08 19.71 9.31
CA LYS A 642 -19.14 20.33 8.53
C LYS A 642 -20.45 19.58 8.79
N GLU A 643 -21.51 20.34 9.03
CA GLU A 643 -22.88 19.85 9.14
C GLU A 643 -23.67 20.43 7.95
N SER A 644 -24.37 19.58 7.21
CA SER A 644 -25.11 19.94 5.99
C SER A 644 -26.43 19.21 5.86
#